data_AF-A0A0W0SP04-F1
#
_entry.id   AF-A0A0W0SP04-F1
#
_cell.length_a   1.000
_cell.length_b   1.000
_cell.length_c   1.000
_cell.angle_alpha   90.00
_cell.angle_beta   90.00
_cell.angle_gamma   90.00
#
_symmetry.space_group_name_H-M   'P 1'
#
loop_
_entity.id
_entity.type
_entity.pdbx_description
1 polymer ?
#
loop_
_entity_poly.entity_id
_entity_poly.type
_entity_poly.pdbx_seq_one_letter_code
_entity_poly.pdbx_strand_id
1 'polypeptide(L)'
;MPVYKLNTPVVLFNHPEYGQRLLFKNGATNPRDILGKIGVTIHQPIGALFYRTITIEAQLIDESGKAKIQKFNVNRNSLIKYLGEDEHKKLNDAELVTRLNEQLSRDNKGDEQRREQAKTGKEGLRHAGRHNRRLVDNWSNRFSDYIKGSFLSWLYQKTIVSVNRIKARFLFVGKESELFEAGEILAKKRFHEAYKEVPAYKTHITRFNGVPTSKTEFRDIPITSKENYIKFQQFDSDTHFGGKYPSIYKIDTSTGTTGKPTVWVRGENELETVKKSLQLAAKIQFGNRRLSYINAFALGPWATGLTTYELMRNTGNVFATGPDKEKILDNLISNAKYEQHQLELAVDSLMQKHPRLTAEDKKAIISLIDTTLKAALKNRSTNIDNEFTLAVSKLDEKIKPIVRRYKSQIKAIAQKQNEEKCQVIIAGYPPFLKDLTAYAKEKGYNFADFSAIGVVGGQAISEAMRDQLMSHGFNQIYSSYGASDLDINLGVETEYEITVRKAIENNPGLARELFGENKGLPMVFHYDPMNYHVECDDEDNLLFTCTRNDRSSSRIRYDLGDKGRVYASSDVQGLLAKYGIFQKPKTNLPLMFVWGRDSTVVFNGANLAFTELERAITTDETLEKKVLKKAFYTYQDTDGSEKLEIWLELNDGEELPNEQQLEEYSHSLLNKLVNLNQDFRYQVEKLDEGTPLPVVRFYKRNQSPISEAGGHRKQVLIFQKGVNLPNDYQFPDKEQCVQYALPKSGEVLRNESVNGANYI
;
A
#
# COMPACT_ATOMS: atom_id res chain seq x y z
N MET A 1 -49.07 -1.90 0.02
CA MET A 1 -48.19 -0.86 0.59
C MET A 1 -47.87 0.15 -0.49
N PRO A 2 -47.87 1.46 -0.19
CA PRO A 2 -47.43 2.48 -1.14
C PRO A 2 -45.99 2.23 -1.58
N VAL A 3 -45.68 2.52 -2.85
CA VAL A 3 -44.34 2.41 -3.42
C VAL A 3 -43.83 3.82 -3.68
N TYR A 4 -42.71 4.18 -3.06
CA TYR A 4 -42.12 5.52 -3.18
C TYR A 4 -40.92 5.48 -4.13
N LYS A 5 -40.78 6.47 -5.02
CA LYS A 5 -39.68 6.52 -5.99
C LYS A 5 -38.47 7.28 -5.43
N LEU A 6 -37.28 6.75 -5.67
CA LEU A 6 -36.01 7.47 -5.46
C LEU A 6 -35.47 8.02 -6.77
N ASN A 7 -34.92 9.24 -6.68
CA ASN A 7 -34.35 9.96 -7.81
C ASN A 7 -32.84 9.74 -7.98
N THR A 8 -32.25 8.80 -7.24
CA THR A 8 -30.84 8.44 -7.33
C THR A 8 -30.68 6.95 -7.62
N PRO A 9 -29.65 6.55 -8.39
CA PRO A 9 -29.28 5.15 -8.48
C PRO A 9 -28.86 4.58 -7.14
N VAL A 10 -29.09 3.28 -6.95
CA VAL A 10 -28.73 2.54 -5.74
C VAL A 10 -27.84 1.36 -6.08
N VAL A 11 -27.05 0.93 -5.10
CA VAL A 11 -26.21 -0.27 -5.18
C VAL A 11 -26.58 -1.22 -4.05
N LEU A 12 -26.65 -2.51 -4.36
CA LEU A 12 -26.85 -3.55 -3.37
C LEU A 12 -25.48 -4.00 -2.82
N PHE A 13 -25.24 -3.74 -1.54
CA PHE A 13 -24.04 -4.17 -0.84
C PHE A 13 -24.34 -5.37 0.06
N ASN A 14 -23.65 -6.49 -0.20
CA ASN A 14 -23.82 -7.74 0.55
C ASN A 14 -22.57 -8.02 1.37
N HIS A 15 -22.69 -8.05 2.70
CA HIS A 15 -21.59 -8.37 3.59
C HIS A 15 -21.94 -9.57 4.50
N PRO A 16 -21.04 -10.57 4.68
CA PRO A 16 -21.31 -11.75 5.51
C PRO A 16 -21.69 -11.41 6.95
N GLU A 17 -21.08 -10.39 7.54
CA GLU A 17 -21.33 -9.98 8.93
C GLU A 17 -22.56 -9.05 9.07
N TYR A 18 -22.84 -8.22 8.05
CA TYR A 18 -23.79 -7.11 8.20
C TYR A 18 -25.06 -7.25 7.34
N GLY A 19 -25.19 -8.35 6.61
CA GLY A 19 -26.33 -8.65 5.74
C GLY A 19 -26.38 -7.75 4.50
N GLN A 20 -27.58 -7.67 3.91
CA GLN A 20 -27.81 -6.87 2.70
C GLN A 20 -28.13 -5.42 3.05
N ARG A 21 -27.46 -4.50 2.36
CA ARG A 21 -27.58 -3.05 2.53
C ARG A 21 -27.84 -2.38 1.18
N LEU A 22 -28.69 -1.36 1.20
CA LEU A 22 -28.91 -0.48 0.07
C LEU A 22 -28.05 0.77 0.24
N LEU A 23 -27.17 1.02 -0.71
CA LEU A 23 -26.34 2.21 -0.80
C LEU A 23 -26.94 3.18 -1.81
N PHE A 24 -26.81 4.47 -1.54
CA PHE A 24 -27.30 5.53 -2.41
C PHE A 24 -26.12 6.18 -3.14
N LYS A 25 -26.15 6.24 -4.48
CA LYS A 25 -25.03 6.74 -5.28
C LYS A 25 -24.68 8.20 -4.97
N ASN A 26 -25.67 9.01 -4.62
CA ASN A 26 -25.46 10.42 -4.27
C ASN A 26 -25.51 10.68 -2.77
N GLY A 27 -25.50 9.65 -1.91
CA GLY A 27 -25.57 9.82 -0.45
C GLY A 27 -24.30 9.36 0.25
N ALA A 28 -24.13 9.73 1.52
CA ALA A 28 -23.03 9.22 2.34
C ALA A 28 -23.10 7.69 2.48
N THR A 29 -21.95 7.03 2.42
CA THR A 29 -21.85 5.55 2.53
C THR A 29 -22.18 5.06 3.95
N ASN A 30 -21.70 5.74 4.99
CA ASN A 30 -21.97 5.40 6.39
C ASN A 30 -22.17 6.68 7.25
N PRO A 31 -23.32 7.38 7.14
CA PRO A 31 -23.54 8.65 7.84
C PRO A 31 -23.66 8.49 9.36
N ARG A 32 -23.93 7.27 9.83
CA ARG A 32 -24.09 6.97 11.26
C ARG A 32 -22.76 6.87 11.99
N ASP A 33 -21.70 6.64 11.22
CA ASP A 33 -20.40 6.27 11.70
C ASP A 33 -20.40 5.19 12.80
N ILE A 34 -20.90 4.03 12.42
CA ILE A 34 -20.88 2.85 13.27
C ILE A 34 -20.48 1.68 12.36
N LEU A 35 -19.56 0.83 12.84
CA LEU A 35 -19.16 -0.38 12.13
C LEU A 35 -20.38 -1.20 11.70
N GLY A 36 -20.40 -1.61 10.43
CA GLY A 36 -21.49 -2.41 9.88
C GLY A 36 -22.82 -1.69 9.67
N LYS A 37 -22.82 -0.37 9.78
CA LYS A 37 -23.98 0.50 9.54
C LYS A 37 -23.84 1.31 8.24
N ILE A 38 -23.23 0.68 7.24
CA ILE A 38 -23.16 1.15 5.85
C ILE A 38 -24.57 1.11 5.21
N GLY A 39 -24.99 2.19 4.57
CA GLY A 39 -26.28 2.32 3.89
C GLY A 39 -27.51 2.11 4.77
N VAL A 40 -28.58 1.58 4.18
CA VAL A 40 -29.81 1.19 4.89
C VAL A 40 -30.06 -0.31 4.78
N THR A 41 -30.60 -0.92 5.82
CA THR A 41 -30.91 -2.36 5.83
C THR A 41 -32.10 -2.65 4.92
N ILE A 42 -32.02 -3.70 4.11
CA ILE A 42 -33.16 -4.22 3.35
C ILE A 42 -33.59 -5.59 3.86
N HIS A 43 -34.86 -5.92 3.67
CA HIS A 43 -35.43 -7.21 4.01
C HIS A 43 -36.00 -7.90 2.77
N GLN A 44 -35.76 -9.21 2.67
CA GLN A 44 -36.43 -10.04 1.67
C GLN A 44 -37.94 -10.12 1.97
N PRO A 45 -38.80 -10.43 0.98
CA PRO A 45 -40.26 -10.37 1.15
C PRO A 45 -40.81 -11.10 2.39
N ILE A 46 -40.29 -12.27 2.71
CA ILE A 46 -40.67 -13.04 3.91
C ILE A 46 -40.18 -12.35 5.19
N GLY A 47 -38.93 -11.88 5.20
CA GLY A 47 -38.35 -11.16 6.34
C GLY A 47 -39.06 -9.84 6.62
N ALA A 48 -39.56 -9.15 5.59
CA ALA A 48 -40.27 -7.89 5.71
C ALA A 48 -41.57 -7.99 6.54
N LEU A 49 -42.15 -9.18 6.67
CA LEU A 49 -43.33 -9.40 7.53
C LEU A 49 -43.04 -9.19 9.02
N PHE A 50 -41.78 -9.30 9.43
CA PHE A 50 -41.36 -9.19 10.84
C PHE A 50 -40.80 -7.81 11.20
N TYR A 51 -40.72 -6.88 10.25
CA TYR A 51 -40.13 -5.55 10.46
C TYR A 51 -40.96 -4.45 9.82
N ARG A 52 -40.99 -3.26 10.44
CA ARG A 52 -41.56 -2.08 9.79
C ARG A 52 -40.68 -1.66 8.60
N THR A 53 -41.19 -1.85 7.39
CA THR A 53 -40.48 -1.58 6.13
C THR A 53 -41.21 -0.54 5.28
N ILE A 54 -40.46 0.15 4.44
CA ILE A 54 -40.95 1.09 3.43
C ILE A 54 -40.56 0.50 2.06
N THR A 55 -41.53 0.38 1.15
CA THR A 55 -41.25 -0.09 -0.21
C THR A 55 -40.79 1.08 -1.08
N ILE A 56 -39.57 1.00 -1.58
CA ILE A 56 -38.95 2.01 -2.42
C ILE A 56 -38.64 1.43 -3.80
N GLU A 57 -38.90 2.17 -4.86
CA GLU A 57 -38.51 1.87 -6.23
C GLU A 57 -37.34 2.77 -6.65
N ALA A 58 -36.24 2.15 -7.09
CA ALA A 58 -35.02 2.85 -7.48
C ALA A 58 -34.32 2.14 -8.64
N GLN A 59 -33.42 2.85 -9.32
CA GLN A 59 -32.56 2.29 -10.35
C GLN A 59 -31.35 1.57 -9.69
N LEU A 60 -31.36 0.24 -9.67
CA LEU A 60 -30.25 -0.57 -9.18
C LEU A 60 -29.14 -0.63 -10.23
N ILE A 61 -27.91 -0.31 -9.83
CA ILE A 61 -26.71 -0.61 -10.60
C ILE A 61 -26.18 -1.97 -10.13
N ASP A 62 -26.11 -2.94 -11.03
CA ASP A 62 -25.56 -4.27 -10.75
C ASP A 62 -24.03 -4.32 -10.90
N GLU A 63 -23.43 -5.46 -10.60
CA GLU A 63 -21.97 -5.66 -10.66
C GLU A 63 -21.40 -5.52 -12.09
N SER A 64 -22.24 -5.58 -13.13
CA SER A 64 -21.85 -5.33 -14.52
C SER A 64 -22.00 -3.87 -14.95
N GLY A 65 -22.41 -2.99 -14.03
CA GLY A 65 -22.72 -1.58 -14.31
C GLY A 65 -24.08 -1.37 -14.98
N LYS A 66 -24.88 -2.43 -15.21
CA LYS A 66 -26.19 -2.31 -15.83
C LYS A 66 -27.21 -1.80 -14.83
N ALA A 67 -28.06 -0.92 -15.31
CA ALA A 67 -29.07 -0.26 -14.50
C ALA A 67 -30.45 -0.91 -14.71
N LYS A 68 -31.11 -1.31 -13.62
CA LYS A 68 -32.46 -1.89 -13.65
C LYS A 68 -33.35 -1.29 -12.57
N ILE A 69 -34.58 -0.91 -12.94
CA ILE A 69 -35.57 -0.47 -11.95
C ILE A 69 -36.01 -1.67 -11.11
N GLN A 70 -35.91 -1.53 -9.79
CA GLN A 70 -36.27 -2.58 -8.84
C GLN A 70 -36.90 -1.99 -7.57
N LYS A 71 -37.76 -2.78 -6.93
CA LYS A 71 -38.39 -2.45 -5.64
C LYS A 71 -37.63 -3.08 -4.48
N PHE A 72 -37.48 -2.33 -3.39
CA PHE A 72 -36.76 -2.71 -2.17
C PHE A 72 -37.62 -2.48 -0.94
N ASN A 73 -37.65 -3.44 -0.01
CA ASN A 73 -38.27 -3.26 1.30
C ASN A 73 -37.20 -2.78 2.30
N VAL A 74 -37.10 -1.46 2.45
CA VAL A 74 -36.10 -0.81 3.30
C VAL A 74 -36.60 -0.79 4.74
N ASN A 75 -35.75 -1.17 5.69
CA ASN A 75 -36.08 -1.08 7.11
C ASN A 75 -36.23 0.39 7.54
N ARG A 76 -37.42 0.75 8.02
CA ARG A 76 -37.76 2.14 8.36
C ARG A 76 -36.85 2.73 9.43
N ASN A 77 -36.53 1.96 10.48
CA ASN A 77 -35.65 2.43 11.56
C ASN A 77 -34.21 2.64 11.04
N SER A 78 -33.73 1.75 10.17
CA SER A 78 -32.42 1.91 9.54
C SER A 78 -32.35 3.19 8.69
N LEU A 79 -33.44 3.51 7.96
CA LEU A 79 -33.56 4.74 7.19
C LEU A 79 -33.62 5.99 8.07
N ILE A 80 -34.40 6.00 9.16
CA ILE A 80 -34.43 7.12 10.11
C ILE A 80 -33.03 7.40 10.67
N LYS A 81 -32.31 6.35 11.05
CA LYS A 81 -30.93 6.49 11.56
C LYS A 81 -29.97 7.01 10.48
N TYR A 82 -30.21 6.69 9.20
CA TYR A 82 -29.42 7.19 8.08
C TYR A 82 -29.63 8.71 7.88
N LEU A 83 -30.86 9.20 8.06
CA LEU A 83 -31.22 10.62 7.92
C LEU A 83 -30.88 11.48 9.16
N GLY A 84 -30.48 10.87 10.28
CA GLY A 84 -30.27 11.54 11.57
C GLY A 84 -31.46 11.36 12.52
N GLU A 85 -31.23 10.75 13.69
CA GLU A 85 -32.31 10.14 14.50
C GLU A 85 -33.36 11.11 15.06
N ASP A 86 -32.99 12.34 15.45
CA ASP A 86 -33.79 13.11 16.41
C ASP A 86 -35.00 13.82 15.79
N GLU A 87 -34.89 14.31 14.55
CA GLU A 87 -35.99 15.01 13.88
C GLU A 87 -36.90 14.07 13.06
N HIS A 88 -36.40 12.92 12.63
CA HIS A 88 -37.05 12.10 11.61
C HIS A 88 -37.94 10.96 12.17
N LYS A 89 -37.87 10.66 13.47
CA LYS A 89 -38.68 9.59 14.10
C LYS A 89 -40.19 9.78 13.93
N LYS A 90 -40.65 11.04 13.94
CA LYS A 90 -42.07 11.44 13.90
C LYS A 90 -42.66 11.52 12.48
N LEU A 91 -41.82 11.53 11.45
CA LEU A 91 -42.26 11.67 10.05
C LEU A 91 -43.01 10.42 9.58
N ASN A 92 -44.02 10.61 8.74
CA ASN A 92 -44.66 9.49 8.04
C ASN A 92 -43.76 8.95 6.91
N ASP A 93 -44.14 7.82 6.31
CA ASP A 93 -43.27 7.12 5.35
C ASP A 93 -43.06 7.94 4.05
N ALA A 94 -44.04 8.75 3.63
CA ALA A 94 -43.91 9.63 2.48
C ALA A 94 -42.93 10.78 2.77
N GLU A 95 -43.08 11.42 3.93
CA GLU A 95 -42.19 12.51 4.39
C GLU A 95 -40.74 12.03 4.54
N LEU A 96 -40.52 10.81 5.05
CA LEU A 96 -39.19 10.21 5.15
C LEU A 96 -38.52 10.05 3.78
N VAL A 97 -39.25 9.55 2.78
CA VAL A 97 -38.70 9.38 1.43
C VAL A 97 -38.50 10.73 0.74
N THR A 98 -39.37 11.71 0.96
CA THR A 98 -39.17 13.09 0.49
C THR A 98 -37.87 13.67 1.06
N ARG A 99 -37.65 13.56 2.38
CA ARG A 99 -36.39 14.01 3.01
C ARG A 99 -35.16 13.27 2.49
N LEU A 100 -35.27 11.96 2.25
CA LEU A 100 -34.19 11.20 1.62
C LEU A 100 -33.87 11.76 0.22
N ASN A 101 -34.87 11.99 -0.64
CA ASN A 101 -34.67 12.58 -1.97
C ASN A 101 -34.09 14.00 -1.90
N GLU A 102 -34.52 14.83 -0.94
CA GLU A 102 -33.96 16.17 -0.72
C GLU A 102 -32.48 16.11 -0.32
N GLN A 103 -32.12 15.25 0.65
CA GLN A 103 -30.73 15.07 1.08
C GLN A 103 -29.84 14.60 -0.08
N LEU A 104 -30.27 13.57 -0.81
CA LEU A 104 -29.54 13.03 -1.96
C LEU A 104 -29.42 14.03 -3.12
N SER A 105 -30.36 14.98 -3.24
CA SER A 105 -30.29 16.05 -4.25
C SER A 105 -29.36 17.19 -3.83
N ARG A 106 -29.28 17.51 -2.54
CA ARG A 106 -28.31 18.48 -1.99
C ARG A 106 -26.89 17.97 -2.09
N ASP A 107 -26.68 16.69 -1.77
CA ASP A 107 -25.41 16.01 -1.96
C ASP A 107 -25.01 15.91 -3.45
N ASN A 108 -25.94 16.10 -4.39
CA ASN A 108 -25.61 16.21 -5.81
C ASN A 108 -25.14 17.63 -6.21
N LYS A 109 -25.40 18.67 -5.40
CA LYS A 109 -25.17 20.09 -5.74
C LYS A 109 -24.07 20.80 -4.92
N GLY A 110 -23.32 20.07 -4.09
CA GLY A 110 -22.50 20.67 -3.03
C GLY A 110 -21.19 21.32 -3.48
N ASP A 111 -21.15 22.66 -3.50
CA ASP A 111 -19.94 23.49 -3.64
C ASP A 111 -19.64 24.35 -2.38
N GLU A 112 -20.64 24.88 -1.65
CA GLU A 112 -20.38 25.83 -0.55
C GLU A 112 -20.32 25.22 0.86
N GLN A 113 -21.29 24.40 1.28
CA GLN A 113 -21.25 23.75 2.62
C GLN A 113 -20.10 22.74 2.76
N ARG A 114 -19.64 22.16 1.64
CA ARG A 114 -18.48 21.25 1.61
C ARG A 114 -17.17 21.99 1.88
N ARG A 115 -17.01 23.19 1.33
CA ARG A 115 -15.82 24.05 1.58
C ARG A 115 -15.65 24.42 3.05
N GLU A 116 -16.75 24.60 3.80
CA GLU A 116 -16.67 24.83 5.25
C GLU A 116 -16.32 23.56 6.05
N GLN A 117 -16.84 22.38 5.64
CA GLN A 117 -16.53 21.11 6.31
C GLN A 117 -15.10 20.63 6.01
N ALA A 118 -14.61 20.83 4.78
CA ALA A 118 -13.23 20.61 4.36
C ALA A 118 -12.22 21.38 5.23
N LYS A 119 -12.51 22.66 5.53
CA LYS A 119 -11.70 23.52 6.41
C LYS A 119 -11.59 23.02 7.86
N THR A 120 -12.48 22.15 8.31
CA THR A 120 -12.47 21.62 9.69
C THR A 120 -11.86 20.23 9.82
N GLY A 121 -11.30 19.65 8.76
CA GLY A 121 -10.74 18.28 8.76
C GLY A 121 -11.78 17.18 8.97
N LYS A 122 -13.07 17.52 8.88
CA LYS A 122 -14.20 16.60 9.09
C LYS A 122 -14.66 15.88 7.81
N GLU A 123 -14.04 16.16 6.67
CA GLU A 123 -14.33 15.45 5.42
C GLU A 123 -13.66 14.07 5.34
N GLY A 124 -14.41 13.12 4.77
CA GLY A 124 -14.00 11.74 4.56
C GLY A 124 -14.70 10.73 5.47
N LEU A 125 -14.75 9.49 5.01
CA LEU A 125 -15.12 8.31 5.77
C LEU A 125 -14.34 8.33 7.10
N ARG A 126 -14.97 8.02 8.25
CA ARG A 126 -14.19 8.00 9.49
C ARG A 126 -13.12 6.92 9.40
N HIS A 127 -11.99 7.24 10.00
CA HIS A 127 -10.93 6.27 10.22
C HIS A 127 -11.18 5.49 11.51
N ALA A 128 -10.89 4.20 11.48
CA ALA A 128 -11.11 3.26 12.56
C ALA A 128 -10.31 3.57 13.84
N GLY A 129 -9.27 4.41 13.75
CA GLY A 129 -8.62 4.98 14.93
C GLY A 129 -9.61 5.69 15.88
N ARG A 130 -10.75 6.17 15.37
CA ARG A 130 -11.82 6.80 16.17
C ARG A 130 -12.68 5.81 16.97
N HIS A 131 -12.56 4.49 16.73
CA HIS A 131 -13.29 3.44 17.46
C HIS A 131 -12.62 3.04 18.79
N ASN A 132 -11.33 3.34 18.96
CA ASN A 132 -10.54 2.91 20.11
C ASN A 132 -10.60 3.98 21.23
N ARG A 133 -11.55 3.82 22.16
CA ARG A 133 -11.80 4.78 23.26
C ARG A 133 -12.00 4.11 24.61
N ARG A 134 -11.43 2.92 24.80
CA ARG A 134 -11.58 2.18 26.06
C ARG A 134 -10.77 2.88 27.16
N LEU A 135 -11.42 3.02 28.31
CA LEU A 135 -10.79 3.49 29.54
C LEU A 135 -9.64 2.57 29.96
N VAL A 136 -8.48 3.12 30.28
CA VAL A 136 -7.28 2.37 30.69
C VAL A 136 -7.49 1.70 32.04
N ASP A 137 -7.99 2.46 33.02
CA ASP A 137 -7.99 2.11 34.46
C ASP A 137 -9.40 2.06 35.10
N ASN A 138 -10.33 1.34 34.45
CA ASN A 138 -11.58 0.95 35.11
C ASN A 138 -11.36 -0.37 35.88
N TRP A 139 -11.58 -0.39 37.20
CA TRP A 139 -11.28 -1.51 38.10
C TRP A 139 -11.90 -2.84 37.66
N SER A 140 -13.16 -2.83 37.19
CA SER A 140 -13.84 -4.01 36.63
C SER A 140 -13.19 -4.50 35.32
N ASN A 141 -12.72 -3.57 34.49
CA ASN A 141 -12.08 -3.87 33.21
C ASN A 141 -10.62 -4.31 33.37
N ARG A 142 -9.91 -3.90 34.43
CA ARG A 142 -8.47 -4.17 34.56
C ARG A 142 -8.17 -5.67 34.71
N PHE A 143 -8.98 -6.38 35.50
CA PHE A 143 -8.85 -7.83 35.64
C PHE A 143 -9.34 -8.57 34.37
N SER A 144 -10.48 -8.18 33.81
CA SER A 144 -11.02 -8.81 32.60
C SER A 144 -10.13 -8.60 31.37
N ASP A 145 -9.61 -7.39 31.17
CA ASP A 145 -8.73 -7.05 30.05
C ASP A 145 -7.36 -7.71 30.22
N TYR A 146 -6.87 -7.91 31.45
CA TYR A 146 -5.66 -8.69 31.69
C TYR A 146 -5.84 -10.15 31.25
N ILE A 147 -6.95 -10.79 31.66
CA ILE A 147 -7.27 -12.19 31.27
C ILE A 147 -7.50 -12.29 29.76
N LYS A 148 -8.37 -11.44 29.20
CA LYS A 148 -8.68 -11.42 27.77
C LYS A 148 -7.42 -11.12 26.96
N GLY A 149 -6.61 -10.15 27.37
CA GLY A 149 -5.33 -9.84 26.72
C GLY A 149 -4.28 -10.95 26.84
N SER A 150 -4.24 -11.70 27.95
CA SER A 150 -3.41 -12.92 28.07
C SER A 150 -3.86 -14.00 27.08
N PHE A 151 -5.17 -14.25 27.02
CA PHE A 151 -5.75 -15.19 26.05
C PHE A 151 -5.47 -14.76 24.62
N LEU A 152 -5.65 -13.49 24.28
CA LEU A 152 -5.36 -12.94 22.95
C LEU A 152 -3.88 -13.04 22.59
N SER A 153 -2.97 -12.78 23.54
CA SER A 153 -1.52 -12.95 23.34
C SER A 153 -1.17 -14.41 23.04
N TRP A 154 -1.73 -15.36 23.81
CA TRP A 154 -1.60 -16.79 23.55
C TRP A 154 -2.19 -17.20 22.20
N LEU A 155 -3.39 -16.70 21.88
CA LEU A 155 -4.11 -17.00 20.65
C LEU A 155 -3.29 -16.53 19.45
N TYR A 156 -2.75 -15.32 19.47
CA TYR A 156 -1.85 -14.80 18.43
C TYR A 156 -0.68 -15.77 18.19
N GLN A 157 0.09 -16.07 19.24
CA GLN A 157 1.28 -16.94 19.18
C GLN A 157 0.96 -18.35 18.65
N LYS A 158 -0.21 -18.91 19.00
CA LYS A 158 -0.61 -20.24 18.52
C LYS A 158 -1.11 -20.27 17.09
N THR A 159 -1.54 -19.13 16.54
CA THR A 159 -2.25 -19.06 15.25
C THR A 159 -1.44 -18.47 14.11
N ILE A 160 -0.37 -17.71 14.39
CA ILE A 160 0.56 -17.21 13.36
C ILE A 160 1.40 -18.29 12.67
N VAL A 161 1.37 -19.53 13.15
CA VAL A 161 2.27 -20.59 12.66
C VAL A 161 1.78 -21.31 11.40
N SER A 162 0.49 -21.20 11.03
CA SER A 162 -0.03 -21.83 9.80
C SER A 162 -1.39 -21.27 9.35
N VAL A 163 -1.69 -21.47 8.06
CA VAL A 163 -2.96 -21.04 7.43
C VAL A 163 -4.19 -21.69 8.09
N ASN A 164 -4.10 -22.94 8.52
CA ASN A 164 -5.23 -23.61 9.18
C ASN A 164 -5.48 -23.03 10.57
N ARG A 165 -4.44 -22.63 11.28
CA ARG A 165 -4.58 -22.07 12.63
C ARG A 165 -5.01 -20.61 12.62
N ILE A 166 -4.59 -19.80 11.65
CA ILE A 166 -5.13 -18.44 11.52
C ILE A 166 -6.63 -18.46 11.20
N LYS A 167 -7.14 -19.45 10.45
CA LYS A 167 -8.60 -19.63 10.29
C LYS A 167 -9.30 -19.86 11.63
N ALA A 168 -8.70 -20.66 12.52
CA ALA A 168 -9.24 -20.87 13.86
C ALA A 168 -9.26 -19.59 14.71
N ARG A 169 -8.30 -18.67 14.51
CA ARG A 169 -8.32 -17.34 15.17
C ARG A 169 -9.61 -16.59 14.88
N PHE A 170 -10.04 -16.58 13.62
CA PHE A 170 -11.25 -15.89 13.19
C PHE A 170 -12.56 -16.53 13.70
N LEU A 171 -12.50 -17.68 14.39
CA LEU A 171 -13.65 -18.18 15.16
C LEU A 171 -13.83 -17.44 16.49
N PHE A 172 -12.74 -16.88 17.05
CA PHE A 172 -12.74 -16.15 18.32
C PHE A 172 -12.71 -14.63 18.13
N VAL A 173 -12.04 -14.16 17.08
CA VAL A 173 -11.85 -12.74 16.76
C VAL A 173 -12.07 -12.56 15.27
N GLY A 174 -13.31 -12.80 14.83
CA GLY A 174 -13.68 -12.89 13.42
C GLY A 174 -14.37 -11.65 12.88
N LYS A 175 -15.12 -10.97 13.74
CA LYS A 175 -15.85 -9.75 13.39
C LYS A 175 -14.92 -8.55 13.35
N GLU A 176 -15.21 -7.57 12.51
CA GLU A 176 -14.36 -6.36 12.44
C GLU A 176 -14.32 -5.63 13.78
N SER A 177 -15.45 -5.54 14.48
CA SER A 177 -15.51 -4.95 15.82
C SER A 177 -14.65 -5.69 16.84
N GLU A 178 -14.62 -7.03 16.79
CA GLU A 178 -13.79 -7.87 17.66
C GLU A 178 -12.30 -7.68 17.34
N LEU A 179 -11.93 -7.51 16.06
CA LEU A 179 -10.54 -7.27 15.63
C LEU A 179 -10.00 -5.94 16.18
N PHE A 180 -10.76 -4.85 16.07
CA PHE A 180 -10.37 -3.56 16.65
C PHE A 180 -10.27 -3.65 18.18
N GLU A 181 -11.26 -4.27 18.82
CA GLU A 181 -11.27 -4.45 20.29
C GLU A 181 -10.07 -5.27 20.76
N ALA A 182 -9.71 -6.34 20.04
CA ALA A 182 -8.58 -7.20 20.39
C ALA A 182 -7.26 -6.42 20.37
N GLY A 183 -7.05 -5.58 19.35
CA GLY A 183 -5.87 -4.73 19.28
C GLY A 183 -5.78 -3.74 20.44
N GLU A 184 -6.89 -3.07 20.78
CA GLU A 184 -6.93 -2.11 21.89
C GLU A 184 -6.71 -2.77 23.26
N ILE A 185 -7.32 -3.94 23.50
CA ILE A 185 -7.10 -4.70 24.75
C ILE A 185 -5.64 -5.11 24.89
N LEU A 186 -5.01 -5.58 23.81
CA LEU A 186 -3.59 -5.92 23.83
C LEU A 186 -2.73 -4.67 24.07
N ALA A 187 -3.02 -3.54 23.41
CA ALA A 187 -2.30 -2.29 23.60
C ALA A 187 -2.35 -1.81 25.06
N LYS A 188 -3.53 -1.85 25.68
CA LYS A 188 -3.70 -1.58 27.11
C LYS A 188 -2.89 -2.53 27.98
N LYS A 189 -2.88 -3.83 27.68
CA LYS A 189 -2.09 -4.81 28.44
C LYS A 189 -0.59 -4.47 28.37
N ARG A 190 -0.08 -4.16 27.16
CA ARG A 190 1.31 -3.77 26.95
C ARG A 190 1.67 -2.46 27.66
N PHE A 191 0.76 -1.49 27.70
CA PHE A 191 0.91 -0.27 28.50
C PHE A 191 1.14 -0.58 29.98
N HIS A 192 0.31 -1.42 30.60
CA HIS A 192 0.44 -1.76 32.02
C HIS A 192 1.74 -2.52 32.32
N GLU A 193 2.13 -3.45 31.44
CA GLU A 193 3.40 -4.18 31.55
C GLU A 193 4.59 -3.22 31.42
N ALA A 194 4.58 -2.33 30.43
CA ALA A 194 5.64 -1.34 30.23
C ALA A 194 5.73 -0.35 31.40
N TYR A 195 4.61 0.17 31.90
CA TYR A 195 4.60 1.11 33.03
C TYR A 195 5.16 0.48 34.31
N LYS A 196 4.96 -0.82 34.50
CA LYS A 196 5.47 -1.58 35.64
C LYS A 196 6.95 -1.95 35.48
N GLU A 197 7.37 -2.35 34.29
CA GLU A 197 8.63 -3.10 34.10
C GLU A 197 9.67 -2.39 33.23
N VAL A 198 9.34 -1.31 32.51
CA VAL A 198 10.28 -0.56 31.64
C VAL A 198 10.64 0.79 32.28
N PRO A 199 11.88 0.97 32.76
CA PRO A 199 12.30 2.19 33.46
C PRO A 199 12.05 3.48 32.67
N ALA A 200 12.48 3.53 31.41
CA ALA A 200 12.30 4.70 30.55
C ALA A 200 10.81 5.05 30.37
N TYR A 201 9.94 4.04 30.25
CA TYR A 201 8.52 4.26 30.04
C TYR A 201 7.84 4.85 31.28
N LYS A 202 8.17 4.34 32.47
CA LYS A 202 7.68 4.91 33.72
C LYS A 202 8.10 6.38 33.89
N THR A 203 9.36 6.70 33.57
CA THR A 203 9.87 8.07 33.56
C THR A 203 9.11 8.94 32.55
N HIS A 204 8.89 8.44 31.33
CA HIS A 204 8.15 9.16 30.29
C HIS A 204 6.72 9.50 30.71
N ILE A 205 5.98 8.52 31.23
CA ILE A 205 4.62 8.72 31.73
C ILE A 205 4.56 9.75 32.86
N THR A 206 5.51 9.70 33.79
CA THR A 206 5.57 10.66 34.91
C THR A 206 5.90 12.07 34.40
N ARG A 207 6.89 12.20 33.52
CA ARG A 207 7.33 13.48 32.95
C ARG A 207 6.22 14.20 32.17
N PHE A 208 5.37 13.45 31.47
CA PHE A 208 4.27 14.00 30.68
C PHE A 208 2.92 13.95 31.40
N ASN A 209 2.90 13.83 32.73
CA ASN A 209 1.67 13.81 33.55
C ASN A 209 0.63 12.78 33.07
N GLY A 210 1.09 11.65 32.54
CA GLY A 210 0.26 10.63 31.90
C GLY A 210 -0.18 9.49 32.81
N VAL A 211 -0.07 9.65 34.14
CA VAL A 211 -0.49 8.60 35.08
C VAL A 211 -2.00 8.42 34.93
N PRO A 212 -2.48 7.21 34.57
CA PRO A 212 -3.88 6.99 34.26
C PRO A 212 -4.80 7.18 35.48
N THR A 213 -5.98 7.70 35.20
CA THR A 213 -7.11 7.83 36.14
C THR A 213 -8.26 6.95 35.65
N SER A 214 -9.34 6.84 36.43
CA SER A 214 -10.55 6.09 36.04
C SER A 214 -11.25 6.63 34.79
N LYS A 215 -10.94 7.87 34.38
CA LYS A 215 -11.48 8.53 33.19
C LYS A 215 -10.51 8.55 32.00
N THR A 216 -9.27 8.12 32.20
CA THR A 216 -8.23 8.16 31.16
C THR A 216 -8.54 7.10 30.09
N GLU A 217 -8.72 7.55 28.85
CA GLU A 217 -8.80 6.68 27.67
C GLU A 217 -7.39 6.32 27.18
N PHE A 218 -7.25 5.24 26.42
CA PHE A 218 -5.93 4.86 25.89
C PHE A 218 -5.30 5.98 25.05
N ARG A 219 -6.12 6.71 24.28
CA ARG A 219 -5.68 7.86 23.48
C ARG A 219 -5.16 9.06 24.28
N ASP A 220 -5.37 9.08 25.60
CA ASP A 220 -4.88 10.14 26.48
C ASP A 220 -3.47 9.84 27.01
N ILE A 221 -2.98 8.60 26.85
CA ILE A 221 -1.63 8.21 27.29
C ILE A 221 -0.57 8.98 26.50
N PRO A 222 0.46 9.59 27.10
CA PRO A 222 1.45 10.37 26.37
C PRO A 222 2.10 9.63 25.19
N ILE A 223 2.14 10.30 24.04
CA ILE A 223 2.77 9.81 22.81
C ILE A 223 4.27 9.61 23.04
N THR A 224 4.82 8.53 22.51
CA THR A 224 6.27 8.31 22.47
C THR A 224 6.78 8.55 21.05
N SER A 225 7.98 9.11 20.91
CA SER A 225 8.64 9.33 19.62
C SER A 225 10.12 9.00 19.70
N LYS A 226 10.80 9.03 18.56
CA LYS A 226 12.25 8.85 18.54
C LYS A 226 12.96 9.93 19.37
N GLU A 227 12.47 11.17 19.31
CA GLU A 227 13.08 12.34 19.96
C GLU A 227 12.76 12.36 21.45
N ASN A 228 11.48 12.21 21.82
CA ASN A 228 11.06 12.39 23.20
C ASN A 228 11.32 11.15 24.08
N TYR A 229 11.38 9.95 23.49
CA TYR A 229 11.41 8.70 24.24
C TYR A 229 12.69 7.90 24.02
N ILE A 230 13.14 7.75 22.78
CA ILE A 230 14.32 6.92 22.46
C ILE A 230 15.63 7.69 22.68
N LYS A 231 15.84 8.78 21.95
CA LYS A 231 17.05 9.61 22.01
C LYS A 231 17.19 10.39 23.32
N PHE A 232 16.10 10.49 24.09
CA PHE A 232 16.11 11.13 25.40
C PHE A 232 16.87 10.33 26.46
N GLN A 233 16.95 8.99 26.31
CA GLN A 233 17.58 8.17 27.34
C GLN A 233 19.09 8.32 27.32
N GLN A 234 19.69 8.44 28.51
CA GLN A 234 21.15 8.35 28.66
C GLN A 234 21.64 6.92 28.39
N PHE A 235 20.84 5.92 28.77
CA PHE A 235 21.11 4.49 28.54
C PHE A 235 19.94 3.88 27.76
N ASP A 236 20.18 3.40 26.54
CA ASP A 236 19.12 2.86 25.70
C ASP A 236 18.53 1.55 26.24
N SER A 237 19.28 0.82 27.07
CA SER A 237 18.80 -0.34 27.83
C SER A 237 17.58 -0.02 28.70
N ASP A 238 17.41 1.22 29.18
CA ASP A 238 16.25 1.64 29.99
C ASP A 238 14.92 1.56 29.22
N THR A 239 14.98 1.51 27.89
CA THR A 239 13.80 1.26 27.04
C THR A 239 13.37 -0.21 26.99
N HIS A 240 14.06 -1.10 27.71
CA HIS A 240 13.81 -2.53 27.76
C HIS A 240 13.30 -2.98 29.14
N PHE A 241 12.70 -4.17 29.20
CA PHE A 241 12.25 -4.77 30.46
C PHE A 241 13.38 -4.85 31.50
N GLY A 242 13.12 -4.29 32.68
CA GLY A 242 14.07 -4.22 33.78
C GLY A 242 15.33 -3.38 33.51
N GLY A 243 15.34 -2.57 32.44
CA GLY A 243 16.53 -1.82 32.03
C GLY A 243 17.65 -2.69 31.46
N LYS A 244 17.33 -3.87 30.92
CA LYS A 244 18.29 -4.88 30.47
C LYS A 244 18.02 -5.31 29.04
N TYR A 245 19.09 -5.53 28.27
CA TYR A 245 18.98 -6.19 26.98
C TYR A 245 18.55 -7.66 27.15
N PRO A 246 17.89 -8.25 26.13
CA PRO A 246 17.67 -9.70 26.08
C PRO A 246 18.99 -10.47 26.22
N SER A 247 18.93 -11.74 26.62
CA SER A 247 20.12 -12.59 26.75
C SER A 247 20.79 -12.91 25.41
N ILE A 248 19.98 -13.05 24.35
CA ILE A 248 20.43 -13.23 22.96
C ILE A 248 19.67 -12.21 22.12
N TYR A 249 20.42 -11.38 21.41
CA TYR A 249 19.86 -10.30 20.60
C TYR A 249 20.73 -9.99 19.39
N LYS A 250 20.13 -9.31 18.42
CA LYS A 250 20.83 -8.63 17.33
C LYS A 250 20.65 -7.12 17.42
N ILE A 251 21.47 -6.41 16.67
CA ILE A 251 21.44 -4.95 16.56
C ILE A 251 21.16 -4.55 15.12
N ASP A 252 20.10 -3.77 14.92
CA ASP A 252 19.78 -3.12 13.64
C ASP A 252 19.83 -1.60 13.79
N THR A 253 19.90 -0.88 12.68
CA THR A 253 19.95 0.58 12.62
C THR A 253 18.95 1.13 11.62
N SER A 254 18.47 2.34 11.88
CA SER A 254 17.73 3.13 10.87
C SER A 254 18.68 3.61 9.76
N THR A 255 18.14 3.93 8.58
CA THR A 255 18.95 4.44 7.44
C THR A 255 19.59 5.81 7.65
N GLY A 256 19.12 6.60 8.62
CA GLY A 256 19.67 7.94 8.92
C GLY A 256 19.26 9.05 7.95
N THR A 257 18.17 8.86 7.19
CA THR A 257 17.72 9.85 6.19
C THR A 257 17.33 11.21 6.78
N THR A 258 17.05 11.27 8.08
CA THR A 258 16.68 12.50 8.83
C THR A 258 17.70 12.86 9.92
N GLY A 259 18.93 12.33 9.83
CA GLY A 259 20.02 12.60 10.78
C GLY A 259 20.75 11.34 11.26
N LYS A 260 21.40 11.40 12.44
CA LYS A 260 22.19 10.26 12.96
C LYS A 260 21.33 8.98 13.09
N PRO A 261 21.78 7.84 12.51
CA PRO A 261 21.10 6.55 12.67
C PRO A 261 20.83 6.20 14.13
N THR A 262 19.62 5.70 14.40
CA THR A 262 19.23 5.14 15.70
C THR A 262 19.46 3.63 15.70
N VAL A 263 19.98 3.12 16.82
CA VAL A 263 20.30 1.71 17.05
C VAL A 263 19.12 1.02 17.73
N TRP A 264 18.84 -0.23 17.34
CA TRP A 264 17.74 -1.03 17.85
C TRP A 264 18.23 -2.42 18.26
N VAL A 265 17.99 -2.78 19.52
CA VAL A 265 18.24 -4.13 20.04
C VAL A 265 16.99 -5.00 19.84
N ARG A 266 17.16 -6.17 19.23
CA ARG A 266 16.08 -7.11 18.88
C ARG A 266 16.35 -8.47 19.51
N GLY A 267 15.45 -8.94 20.37
CA GLY A 267 15.60 -10.25 21.02
C GLY A 267 15.25 -11.42 20.10
N GLU A 268 15.83 -12.60 20.34
CA GLU A 268 15.57 -13.79 19.51
C GLU A 268 14.07 -14.17 19.44
N ASN A 269 13.36 -14.12 20.57
CA ASN A 269 11.92 -14.43 20.61
C ASN A 269 11.08 -13.48 19.74
N GLU A 270 11.42 -12.18 19.73
CA GLU A 270 10.77 -11.19 18.89
C GLU A 270 10.96 -11.53 17.41
N LEU A 271 12.18 -11.94 17.02
CA LEU A 271 12.51 -12.31 15.65
C LEU A 271 11.84 -13.61 15.21
N GLU A 272 11.76 -14.61 16.09
CA GLU A 272 11.06 -15.87 15.82
C GLU A 272 9.58 -15.68 15.52
N THR A 273 8.91 -14.76 16.20
CA THR A 273 7.53 -14.41 15.90
C THR A 273 7.38 -13.68 14.57
N VAL A 274 8.31 -12.77 14.24
CA VAL A 274 8.34 -12.10 12.92
C VAL A 274 8.57 -13.11 11.79
N LYS A 275 9.47 -14.10 12.00
CA LYS A 275 9.70 -15.24 11.10
C LYS A 275 8.41 -16.00 10.81
N LYS A 276 7.66 -16.38 11.84
CA LYS A 276 6.38 -17.10 11.68
C LYS A 276 5.32 -16.25 10.94
N SER A 277 5.22 -14.97 11.28
CA SER A 277 4.26 -14.05 10.63
C SER A 277 4.53 -13.94 9.12
N LEU A 278 5.79 -13.77 8.72
CA LEU A 278 6.16 -13.67 7.31
C LEU A 278 6.05 -15.01 6.56
N GLN A 279 6.37 -16.13 7.21
CA GLN A 279 6.08 -17.46 6.66
C GLN A 279 4.60 -17.62 6.33
N LEU A 280 3.73 -17.17 7.25
CA LEU A 280 2.29 -17.20 7.03
C LEU A 280 1.86 -16.29 5.88
N ALA A 281 2.38 -15.06 5.82
CA ALA A 281 2.11 -14.13 4.73
C ALA A 281 2.53 -14.72 3.35
N ALA A 282 3.74 -15.28 3.26
CA ALA A 282 4.22 -15.95 2.05
C ALA A 282 3.32 -17.14 1.68
N LYS A 283 2.86 -17.92 2.67
CA LYS A 283 1.94 -19.05 2.45
C LYS A 283 0.57 -18.60 1.94
N ILE A 284 0.02 -17.50 2.48
CA ILE A 284 -1.25 -16.92 2.04
C ILE A 284 -1.13 -16.38 0.62
N GLN A 285 0.03 -15.81 0.27
CA GLN A 285 0.24 -15.16 -1.02
C GLN A 285 0.62 -16.13 -2.15
N PHE A 286 1.47 -17.12 -1.85
CA PHE A 286 2.04 -18.03 -2.86
C PHE A 286 1.62 -19.50 -2.67
N GLY A 287 0.85 -19.83 -1.63
CA GLY A 287 0.35 -21.19 -1.39
C GLY A 287 1.47 -22.21 -1.14
N ASN A 288 1.47 -23.30 -1.92
CA ASN A 288 2.50 -24.34 -1.83
C ASN A 288 3.65 -24.15 -2.83
N ARG A 289 3.66 -23.03 -3.57
CA ARG A 289 4.72 -22.73 -4.54
C ARG A 289 6.08 -22.66 -3.84
N ARG A 290 7.08 -23.34 -4.40
CA ARG A 290 8.49 -23.19 -4.00
C ARG A 290 8.96 -21.78 -4.36
N LEU A 291 9.70 -21.12 -3.46
CA LEU A 291 10.14 -19.75 -3.63
C LEU A 291 11.67 -19.68 -3.77
N SER A 292 12.14 -18.85 -4.70
CA SER A 292 13.55 -18.49 -4.83
C SER A 292 13.66 -16.98 -4.70
N TYR A 293 14.28 -16.53 -3.62
CA TYR A 293 14.42 -15.13 -3.29
C TYR A 293 15.77 -14.58 -3.74
N ILE A 294 15.74 -13.40 -4.34
CA ILE A 294 16.90 -12.55 -4.55
C ILE A 294 16.71 -11.35 -3.62
N ASN A 295 17.55 -11.25 -2.58
CA ASN A 295 17.51 -10.12 -1.65
C ASN A 295 18.42 -9.01 -2.17
N ALA A 296 17.80 -8.03 -2.81
CA ALA A 296 18.42 -6.83 -3.35
C ALA A 296 18.39 -5.63 -2.38
N PHE A 297 17.94 -5.82 -1.13
CA PHE A 297 18.12 -4.81 -0.10
C PHE A 297 19.56 -4.77 0.40
N ALA A 298 20.00 -3.60 0.84
CA ALA A 298 21.32 -3.40 1.41
C ALA A 298 21.57 -4.29 2.65
N LEU A 299 22.60 -5.13 2.61
CA LEU A 299 22.88 -6.18 3.61
C LEU A 299 23.68 -5.71 4.84
N GLY A 300 23.79 -4.40 5.05
CA GLY A 300 24.49 -3.84 6.21
C GLY A 300 23.65 -3.88 7.49
N PRO A 301 23.94 -3.00 8.47
CA PRO A 301 23.26 -3.01 9.77
C PRO A 301 21.80 -2.52 9.70
N TRP A 302 21.17 -2.46 8.52
CA TRP A 302 19.80 -2.01 8.35
C TRP A 302 18.84 -3.18 8.50
N ALA A 303 17.78 -2.99 9.28
CA ALA A 303 16.79 -4.04 9.55
C ALA A 303 16.26 -4.71 8.27
N THR A 304 16.00 -3.94 7.21
CA THR A 304 15.43 -4.43 5.94
C THR A 304 16.35 -5.40 5.20
N GLY A 305 17.67 -5.34 5.35
CA GLY A 305 18.59 -6.22 4.63
C GLY A 305 18.67 -7.61 5.24
N LEU A 306 19.33 -7.69 6.40
CA LEU A 306 19.65 -8.96 7.07
C LEU A 306 18.43 -9.60 7.73
N THR A 307 17.48 -8.84 8.28
CA THR A 307 16.26 -9.44 8.83
C THR A 307 15.47 -10.11 7.72
N THR A 308 15.23 -9.41 6.60
CA THR A 308 14.53 -9.99 5.44
C THR A 308 15.22 -11.25 4.94
N TYR A 309 16.56 -11.27 4.92
CA TYR A 309 17.34 -12.46 4.59
C TYR A 309 17.03 -13.66 5.50
N GLU A 310 17.13 -13.48 6.82
CA GLU A 310 16.85 -14.51 7.83
C GLU A 310 15.43 -15.07 7.66
N LEU A 311 14.49 -14.19 7.32
CA LEU A 311 13.08 -14.52 7.15
C LEU A 311 12.83 -15.34 5.88
N MET A 312 13.39 -14.90 4.76
CA MET A 312 13.27 -15.58 3.46
C MET A 312 13.89 -16.98 3.50
N ARG A 313 15.01 -17.17 4.23
CA ARG A 313 15.71 -18.45 4.33
C ARG A 313 14.85 -19.57 4.92
N ASN A 314 13.82 -19.23 5.69
CA ASN A 314 12.88 -20.21 6.23
C ASN A 314 11.72 -20.57 5.29
N THR A 315 11.56 -19.88 4.17
CA THR A 315 10.42 -20.05 3.24
C THR A 315 10.84 -20.44 1.82
N GLY A 316 12.12 -20.30 1.49
CA GLY A 316 12.65 -20.64 0.17
C GLY A 316 14.17 -20.51 0.10
N ASN A 317 14.70 -20.75 -1.09
CA ASN A 317 16.12 -20.52 -1.38
C ASN A 317 16.38 -19.01 -1.41
N VAL A 318 17.54 -18.54 -0.94
CA VAL A 318 17.84 -17.10 -0.90
C VAL A 318 19.23 -16.81 -1.43
N PHE A 319 19.30 -15.93 -2.41
CA PHE A 319 20.53 -15.31 -2.87
C PHE A 319 20.60 -13.87 -2.38
N ALA A 320 21.49 -13.59 -1.43
CA ALA A 320 21.64 -12.27 -0.82
C ALA A 320 22.76 -11.51 -1.52
N THR A 321 22.39 -10.75 -2.56
CA THR A 321 23.33 -9.97 -3.37
C THR A 321 23.52 -8.57 -2.85
N GLY A 322 22.54 -8.03 -2.12
CA GLY A 322 22.38 -6.59 -2.04
C GLY A 322 21.98 -6.01 -3.40
N PRO A 323 21.98 -4.68 -3.55
CA PRO A 323 21.60 -4.03 -4.81
C PRO A 323 22.74 -4.11 -5.84
N ASP A 324 23.07 -5.33 -6.26
CA ASP A 324 24.12 -5.65 -7.24
C ASP A 324 23.45 -6.23 -8.50
N LYS A 325 23.17 -5.35 -9.47
CA LYS A 325 22.40 -5.71 -10.67
C LYS A 325 23.09 -6.74 -11.56
N GLU A 326 24.41 -6.75 -11.59
CA GLU A 326 25.21 -7.72 -12.36
C GLU A 326 25.05 -9.13 -11.78
N LYS A 327 25.33 -9.30 -10.47
CA LYS A 327 25.16 -10.60 -9.80
C LYS A 327 23.73 -11.11 -9.85
N ILE A 328 22.75 -10.21 -9.74
CA ILE A 328 21.34 -10.58 -9.85
C ILE A 328 21.03 -11.10 -11.25
N LEU A 329 21.43 -10.38 -12.30
CA LEU A 329 21.19 -10.80 -13.68
C LEU A 329 21.89 -12.13 -13.99
N ASP A 330 23.14 -12.31 -13.57
CA ASP A 330 23.88 -13.57 -13.74
C ASP A 330 23.17 -14.75 -13.08
N ASN A 331 22.62 -14.56 -11.88
CA ASN A 331 21.85 -15.59 -11.20
C ASN A 331 20.55 -15.91 -11.93
N LEU A 332 19.82 -14.89 -12.41
CA LEU A 332 18.61 -15.08 -13.21
C LEU A 332 18.89 -15.89 -14.48
N ILE A 333 19.97 -15.57 -15.19
CA ILE A 333 20.41 -16.29 -16.40
C ILE A 333 20.79 -17.73 -16.06
N SER A 334 21.56 -17.93 -14.99
CA SER A 334 21.98 -19.26 -14.54
C SER A 334 20.79 -20.16 -14.19
N ASN A 335 19.82 -19.61 -13.45
CA ASN A 335 18.58 -20.33 -13.11
C ASN A 335 17.76 -20.66 -14.36
N ALA A 336 17.61 -19.72 -15.30
CA ALA A 336 16.89 -19.97 -16.55
C ALA A 336 17.54 -21.07 -17.39
N LYS A 337 18.88 -21.10 -17.48
CA LYS A 337 19.63 -22.17 -18.15
C LYS A 337 19.43 -23.52 -17.48
N TYR A 338 19.45 -23.56 -16.14
CA TYR A 338 19.19 -24.78 -15.38
C TYR A 338 17.79 -25.33 -15.66
N GLU A 339 16.77 -24.48 -15.59
CA GLU A 339 15.37 -24.88 -15.82
C GLU A 339 15.14 -25.37 -17.26
N GLN A 340 15.70 -24.66 -18.25
CA GLN A 340 15.65 -25.07 -19.64
C GLN A 340 16.31 -26.45 -19.85
N HIS A 341 17.47 -26.68 -19.22
CA HIS A 341 18.15 -27.96 -19.29
C HIS A 341 17.35 -29.10 -18.65
N GLN A 342 16.70 -28.87 -17.50
CA GLN A 342 15.83 -29.88 -16.88
C GLN A 342 14.63 -30.24 -17.77
N LEU A 343 14.06 -29.24 -18.45
CA LEU A 343 12.98 -29.48 -19.42
C LEU A 343 13.48 -30.29 -20.61
N GLU A 344 14.64 -29.96 -21.16
CA GLU A 344 15.27 -30.70 -22.26
C GLU A 344 15.51 -32.16 -21.92
N LEU A 345 16.07 -32.46 -20.75
CA LEU A 345 16.28 -33.83 -20.26
C LEU A 345 14.96 -34.60 -20.14
N ALA A 346 13.90 -33.96 -19.65
CA ALA A 346 12.59 -34.59 -19.52
C ALA A 346 11.97 -34.92 -20.90
N VAL A 347 12.13 -34.03 -21.88
CA VAL A 347 11.66 -34.27 -23.26
C VAL A 347 12.55 -35.28 -23.98
N ASP A 348 13.86 -35.31 -23.74
CA ASP A 348 14.76 -36.32 -24.29
C ASP A 348 14.40 -37.73 -23.81
N SER A 349 14.00 -37.88 -22.54
CA SER A 349 13.47 -39.15 -22.03
C SER A 349 12.17 -39.57 -22.75
N LEU A 350 11.32 -38.62 -23.13
CA LEU A 350 10.13 -38.89 -23.94
C LEU A 350 10.50 -39.33 -25.36
N MET A 351 11.48 -38.66 -25.99
CA MET A 351 11.96 -39.01 -27.33
C MET A 351 12.57 -40.41 -27.38
N GLN A 352 13.38 -40.77 -26.38
CA GLN A 352 13.97 -42.11 -26.28
C GLN A 352 12.91 -43.21 -26.21
N LYS A 353 11.78 -42.94 -25.53
CA LYS A 353 10.64 -43.88 -25.45
C LYS A 353 9.84 -43.95 -26.75
N HIS A 354 9.92 -42.94 -27.61
CA HIS A 354 9.13 -42.83 -28.85
C HIS A 354 10.01 -42.43 -30.04
N PRO A 355 10.71 -43.38 -30.68
CA PRO A 355 11.66 -43.10 -31.77
C PRO A 355 11.07 -42.44 -33.03
N ARG A 356 9.73 -42.35 -33.12
CA ARG A 356 9.02 -41.66 -34.21
C ARG A 356 8.98 -40.14 -34.04
N LEU A 357 9.34 -39.62 -32.86
CA LEU A 357 9.43 -38.17 -32.62
C LEU A 357 10.69 -37.61 -33.26
N THR A 358 10.53 -36.51 -33.99
CA THR A 358 11.61 -35.82 -34.68
C THR A 358 12.23 -34.72 -33.80
N ALA A 359 13.34 -34.15 -34.26
CA ALA A 359 13.94 -32.98 -33.61
C ALA A 359 13.04 -31.73 -33.66
N GLU A 360 12.18 -31.62 -34.69
CA GLU A 360 11.18 -30.55 -34.77
C GLU A 360 10.10 -30.73 -33.72
N ASP A 361 9.65 -31.97 -33.50
CA ASP A 361 8.70 -32.30 -32.44
C ASP A 361 9.26 -31.98 -31.06
N LYS A 362 10.56 -32.27 -30.82
CA LYS A 362 11.25 -31.90 -29.58
C LYS A 362 11.09 -30.40 -29.31
N LYS A 363 11.45 -29.56 -30.28
CA LYS A 363 11.38 -28.10 -30.16
C LYS A 363 9.95 -27.62 -29.90
N ALA A 364 8.98 -28.19 -30.61
CA ALA A 364 7.57 -27.85 -30.43
C ALA A 364 7.04 -28.24 -29.05
N ILE A 365 7.41 -29.42 -28.54
CA ILE A 365 7.03 -29.91 -27.20
C ILE A 365 7.65 -29.02 -26.11
N ILE A 366 8.95 -28.70 -26.22
CA ILE A 366 9.64 -27.80 -25.29
C ILE A 366 8.95 -26.43 -25.28
N SER A 367 8.73 -25.84 -26.45
CA SER A 367 8.08 -24.52 -26.57
C SER A 367 6.66 -24.51 -25.99
N LEU A 368 5.88 -25.58 -26.21
CA LEU A 368 4.55 -25.74 -25.62
C LEU A 368 4.63 -25.76 -24.08
N ILE A 369 5.55 -26.55 -23.52
CA ILE A 369 5.69 -26.68 -22.06
C ILE A 369 6.18 -25.36 -21.47
N ASP A 370 7.20 -24.73 -22.04
CA ASP A 370 7.71 -23.43 -21.57
C ASP A 370 6.62 -22.35 -21.58
N THR A 371 5.86 -22.24 -22.68
CA THR A 371 4.72 -21.32 -22.79
C THR A 371 3.67 -21.59 -21.72
N THR A 372 3.38 -22.87 -21.47
CA THR A 372 2.43 -23.30 -20.43
C THR A 372 2.93 -22.91 -19.03
N LEU A 373 4.21 -23.12 -18.73
CA LEU A 373 4.82 -22.78 -17.44
C LEU A 373 4.84 -21.26 -17.20
N LYS A 374 5.26 -20.48 -18.20
CA LYS A 374 5.24 -19.01 -18.14
C LYS A 374 3.83 -18.48 -17.89
N ALA A 375 2.83 -19.03 -18.59
CA ALA A 375 1.44 -18.66 -18.39
C ALA A 375 0.94 -19.01 -16.98
N ALA A 376 1.26 -20.19 -16.44
CA ALA A 376 0.85 -20.59 -15.09
C ALA A 376 1.53 -19.77 -13.97
N LEU A 377 2.78 -19.31 -14.18
CA LEU A 377 3.43 -18.39 -13.23
C LEU A 377 2.87 -16.98 -13.30
N LYS A 378 2.48 -16.52 -14.49
CA LYS A 378 1.85 -15.21 -14.68
C LYS A 378 0.41 -15.20 -14.12
N ASN A 379 -0.37 -16.23 -14.42
CA ASN A 379 -1.76 -16.39 -14.02
C ASN A 379 -1.89 -17.31 -12.80
N ARG A 380 -1.45 -16.85 -11.62
CA ARG A 380 -1.44 -17.69 -10.40
C ARG A 380 -2.82 -18.16 -9.89
N SER A 381 -3.91 -17.67 -10.47
CA SER A 381 -5.28 -18.12 -10.18
C SER A 381 -5.72 -19.32 -11.02
N THR A 382 -5.00 -19.67 -12.09
CA THR A 382 -5.34 -20.78 -12.98
C THR A 382 -4.56 -22.05 -12.63
N ASN A 383 -5.13 -23.20 -13.00
CA ASN A 383 -4.44 -24.48 -12.91
C ASN A 383 -3.58 -24.68 -14.18
N ILE A 384 -2.39 -25.26 -14.03
CA ILE A 384 -1.49 -25.65 -15.14
C ILE A 384 -2.21 -26.42 -16.24
N ASP A 385 -3.23 -27.21 -15.90
CA ASP A 385 -4.04 -27.98 -16.86
C ASP A 385 -4.85 -27.11 -17.81
N ASN A 386 -5.38 -25.99 -17.31
CA ASN A 386 -6.14 -25.03 -18.10
C ASN A 386 -5.20 -24.25 -19.02
N GLU A 387 -4.06 -23.81 -18.50
CA GLU A 387 -3.02 -23.14 -19.29
C GLU A 387 -2.45 -24.06 -20.38
N PHE A 388 -2.23 -25.34 -20.06
CA PHE A 388 -1.80 -26.34 -21.04
C PHE A 388 -2.82 -26.49 -22.17
N THR A 389 -4.11 -26.56 -21.82
CA THR A 389 -5.19 -26.69 -22.82
C THR A 389 -5.27 -25.46 -23.72
N LEU A 390 -5.14 -24.27 -23.14
CA LEU A 390 -5.10 -23.01 -23.89
C LEU A 390 -3.87 -22.95 -24.79
N ALA A 391 -2.69 -23.32 -24.31
CA ALA A 391 -1.47 -23.35 -25.10
C ALA A 391 -1.60 -24.33 -26.29
N VAL A 392 -2.18 -25.52 -26.06
CA VAL A 392 -2.46 -26.50 -27.13
C VAL A 392 -3.42 -25.95 -28.20
N SER A 393 -4.44 -25.16 -27.81
CA SER A 393 -5.38 -24.58 -28.78
C SER A 393 -4.73 -23.60 -29.76
N LYS A 394 -3.62 -22.97 -29.35
CA LYS A 394 -2.88 -21.96 -30.11
C LYS A 394 -1.75 -22.53 -30.97
N LEU A 395 -1.50 -23.84 -30.92
CA LEU A 395 -0.48 -24.49 -31.74
C LEU A 395 -0.83 -24.46 -33.23
N ASP A 396 0.18 -24.59 -34.08
CA ASP A 396 0.01 -24.84 -35.52
C ASP A 396 -0.70 -26.19 -35.73
N GLU A 397 -1.63 -26.24 -36.69
CA GLU A 397 -2.35 -27.45 -37.10
C GLU A 397 -1.41 -28.61 -37.48
N LYS A 398 -0.19 -28.32 -37.95
CA LYS A 398 0.82 -29.36 -38.25
C LYS A 398 1.35 -30.07 -37.01
N ILE A 399 1.40 -29.39 -35.87
CA ILE A 399 1.96 -29.91 -34.60
C ILE A 399 0.88 -30.57 -33.74
N LYS A 400 -0.38 -30.13 -33.87
CA LYS A 400 -1.51 -30.64 -33.08
C LYS A 400 -1.67 -32.16 -33.10
N PRO A 401 -1.50 -32.91 -34.20
CA PRO A 401 -1.63 -34.36 -34.22
C PRO A 401 -0.67 -35.06 -33.25
N ILE A 402 0.58 -34.57 -33.19
CA ILE A 402 1.66 -35.16 -32.37
C ILE A 402 1.41 -34.85 -30.90
N VAL A 403 1.07 -33.60 -30.58
CA VAL A 403 0.70 -33.20 -29.23
C VAL A 403 -0.56 -33.91 -28.74
N ARG A 404 -1.56 -34.13 -29.61
CA ARG A 404 -2.75 -34.92 -29.28
C ARG A 404 -2.39 -36.38 -28.98
N ARG A 405 -1.51 -36.98 -29.79
CA ARG A 405 -1.07 -38.37 -29.62
C ARG A 405 -0.34 -38.61 -28.29
N TYR A 406 0.54 -37.69 -27.90
CA TYR A 406 1.35 -37.82 -26.67
C TYR A 406 0.88 -36.90 -25.53
N LYS A 407 -0.38 -36.43 -25.60
CA LYS A 407 -0.93 -35.38 -24.72
C LYS A 407 -0.72 -35.67 -23.24
N SER A 408 -1.01 -36.89 -22.80
CA SER A 408 -0.90 -37.28 -21.39
C SER A 408 0.53 -37.19 -20.86
N GLN A 409 1.52 -37.63 -21.63
CA GLN A 409 2.93 -37.62 -21.24
C GLN A 409 3.51 -36.21 -21.27
N ILE A 410 3.20 -35.42 -22.30
CA ILE A 410 3.63 -34.01 -22.40
C ILE A 410 3.03 -33.22 -21.22
N LYS A 411 1.74 -33.41 -20.94
CA LYS A 411 1.07 -32.78 -19.80
C LYS A 411 1.70 -33.18 -18.47
N ALA A 412 2.04 -34.46 -18.29
CA ALA A 412 2.71 -34.94 -17.09
C ALA A 412 4.10 -34.29 -16.90
N ILE A 413 4.86 -34.09 -17.99
CA ILE A 413 6.12 -33.34 -17.93
C ILE A 413 5.84 -31.89 -17.50
N ALA A 414 4.87 -31.21 -18.11
CA ALA A 414 4.51 -29.83 -17.74
C ALA A 414 4.09 -29.71 -16.27
N GLN A 415 3.30 -30.65 -15.76
CA GLN A 415 2.88 -30.70 -14.35
C GLN A 415 4.08 -30.87 -13.42
N LYS A 416 4.96 -31.85 -13.70
CA LYS A 416 6.15 -32.10 -12.89
C LYS A 416 7.10 -30.89 -12.89
N GLN A 417 7.38 -30.33 -14.07
CA GLN A 417 8.20 -29.13 -14.19
C GLN A 417 7.58 -27.95 -13.44
N ASN A 418 6.26 -27.80 -13.49
CA ASN A 418 5.56 -26.78 -12.72
C ASN A 418 5.70 -27.01 -11.21
N GLU A 419 5.64 -28.24 -10.70
CA GLU A 419 5.82 -28.52 -9.27
C GLU A 419 7.25 -28.22 -8.78
N GLU A 420 8.24 -28.48 -9.63
CA GLU A 420 9.66 -28.29 -9.30
C GLU A 420 10.11 -26.82 -9.48
N LYS A 421 9.48 -26.07 -10.38
CA LYS A 421 9.83 -24.67 -10.70
C LYS A 421 9.54 -23.72 -9.54
N CYS A 422 10.57 -22.98 -9.15
CA CYS A 422 10.48 -21.95 -8.13
C CYS A 422 9.89 -20.66 -8.70
N GLN A 423 9.05 -19.98 -7.93
CA GLN A 423 8.71 -18.58 -8.21
C GLN A 423 9.89 -17.71 -7.78
N VAL A 424 10.46 -16.97 -8.72
CA VAL A 424 11.51 -15.98 -8.44
C VAL A 424 10.87 -14.74 -7.81
N ILE A 425 11.35 -14.36 -6.62
CA ILE A 425 10.96 -13.15 -5.90
C ILE A 425 12.20 -12.26 -5.77
N ILE A 426 12.16 -11.05 -6.31
CA ILE A 426 13.23 -10.06 -6.17
C ILE A 426 12.76 -9.00 -5.17
N ALA A 427 13.39 -8.96 -4.01
CA ALA A 427 13.03 -8.04 -2.95
C ALA A 427 14.02 -6.88 -2.88
N GLY A 428 13.55 -5.64 -3.06
CA GLY A 428 14.44 -4.49 -3.17
C GLY A 428 13.71 -3.14 -3.19
N TYR A 429 14.47 -2.07 -3.42
CA TYR A 429 13.89 -0.73 -3.55
C TYR A 429 13.26 -0.54 -4.95
N PRO A 430 12.11 0.14 -5.08
CA PRO A 430 11.46 0.36 -6.38
C PRO A 430 12.39 0.97 -7.46
N PRO A 431 13.18 2.03 -7.17
CA PRO A 431 14.09 2.59 -8.18
C PRO A 431 15.20 1.61 -8.60
N PHE A 432 15.68 0.78 -7.67
CA PHE A 432 16.69 -0.24 -7.98
C PHE A 432 16.13 -1.32 -8.91
N LEU A 433 14.87 -1.75 -8.71
CA LEU A 433 14.24 -2.69 -9.63
C LEU A 433 14.08 -2.10 -11.03
N LYS A 434 13.83 -0.79 -11.15
CA LYS A 434 13.83 -0.10 -12.47
C LYS A 434 15.21 -0.19 -13.12
N ASP A 435 16.28 0.17 -12.39
CA ASP A 435 17.68 0.08 -12.89
C ASP A 435 18.04 -1.37 -13.29
N LEU A 436 17.62 -2.37 -12.51
CA LEU A 436 17.84 -3.78 -12.82
C LEU A 436 17.20 -4.18 -14.16
N THR A 437 15.95 -3.78 -14.42
CA THR A 437 15.29 -4.08 -15.70
C THR A 437 15.95 -3.38 -16.88
N ALA A 438 16.38 -2.13 -16.69
CA ALA A 438 17.10 -1.38 -17.72
C ALA A 438 18.45 -2.04 -18.04
N TYR A 439 19.19 -2.45 -17.02
CA TYR A 439 20.46 -3.15 -17.15
C TYR A 439 20.30 -4.50 -17.86
N ALA A 440 19.28 -5.29 -17.52
CA ALA A 440 19.01 -6.55 -18.22
C ALA A 440 18.75 -6.33 -19.72
N LYS A 441 17.98 -5.28 -20.06
CA LYS A 441 17.71 -4.88 -21.46
C LYS A 441 18.98 -4.45 -22.19
N GLU A 442 19.83 -3.65 -21.54
CA GLU A 442 21.15 -3.24 -22.07
C GLU A 442 22.03 -4.45 -22.39
N LYS A 443 21.99 -5.49 -21.53
CA LYS A 443 22.71 -6.75 -21.76
C LYS A 443 22.01 -7.70 -22.74
N GLY A 444 20.95 -7.27 -23.40
CA GLY A 444 20.25 -8.04 -24.44
C GLY A 444 19.26 -9.10 -23.92
N TYR A 445 18.86 -9.01 -22.64
CA TYR A 445 17.89 -9.95 -22.04
C TYR A 445 16.50 -9.32 -21.93
N ASN A 446 15.48 -10.11 -22.23
CA ASN A 446 14.09 -9.76 -21.95
C ASN A 446 13.74 -10.19 -20.52
N PHE A 447 13.47 -9.21 -19.64
CA PHE A 447 13.23 -9.50 -18.23
C PHE A 447 12.00 -10.37 -17.98
N ALA A 448 11.01 -10.35 -18.89
CA ALA A 448 9.81 -11.18 -18.79
C ALA A 448 10.10 -12.68 -18.82
N ASP A 449 11.23 -13.10 -19.40
CA ASP A 449 11.60 -14.51 -19.46
C ASP A 449 11.93 -15.11 -18.09
N PHE A 450 12.28 -14.27 -17.12
CA PHE A 450 12.59 -14.72 -15.76
C PHE A 450 11.35 -14.95 -14.89
N SER A 451 10.15 -14.57 -15.36
CA SER A 451 8.88 -14.72 -14.62
C SER A 451 8.92 -14.18 -13.18
N ALA A 452 9.70 -13.12 -12.96
CA ALA A 452 10.00 -12.59 -11.63
C ALA A 452 8.82 -11.79 -11.04
N ILE A 453 8.70 -11.83 -9.71
CA ILE A 453 7.81 -10.95 -8.94
C ILE A 453 8.68 -10.02 -8.10
N GLY A 454 8.35 -8.73 -8.07
CA GLY A 454 9.01 -7.76 -7.20
C GLY A 454 8.31 -7.65 -5.85
N VAL A 455 9.06 -7.62 -4.76
CA VAL A 455 8.56 -7.25 -3.42
C VAL A 455 9.34 -6.03 -2.94
N VAL A 456 8.68 -4.88 -2.93
CA VAL A 456 9.31 -3.61 -2.60
C VAL A 456 9.02 -3.15 -1.19
N GLY A 457 9.96 -2.42 -0.60
CA GLY A 457 9.86 -1.92 0.76
C GLY A 457 10.90 -0.84 1.05
N GLY A 458 10.83 -0.24 2.23
CA GLY A 458 11.70 0.87 2.62
C GLY A 458 11.37 2.22 1.96
N GLN A 459 10.77 2.21 0.77
CA GLN A 459 10.25 3.36 0.04
C GLN A 459 8.82 3.10 -0.42
N ALA A 460 8.03 4.17 -0.52
CA ALA A 460 6.73 4.10 -1.18
C ALA A 460 6.92 3.79 -2.67
N ILE A 461 5.91 3.17 -3.29
CA ILE A 461 5.84 2.93 -4.72
C ILE A 461 4.56 3.55 -5.27
N SER A 462 4.68 4.36 -6.31
CA SER A 462 3.55 4.88 -7.07
C SER A 462 2.95 3.80 -7.99
N GLU A 463 1.66 3.89 -8.31
CA GLU A 463 1.03 2.97 -9.28
C GLU A 463 1.64 3.12 -10.68
N ALA A 464 2.07 4.34 -11.04
CA ALA A 464 2.81 4.58 -12.28
C ALA A 464 4.14 3.80 -12.33
N MET A 465 4.94 3.82 -11.24
CA MET A 465 6.17 3.00 -11.18
C MET A 465 5.86 1.50 -11.18
N ARG A 466 4.76 1.07 -10.55
CA ARG A 466 4.32 -0.33 -10.59
C ARG A 466 4.04 -0.77 -12.02
N ASP A 467 3.24 0.00 -12.75
CA ASP A 467 2.85 -0.29 -14.13
C ASP A 467 4.09 -0.29 -15.05
N GLN A 468 5.04 0.60 -14.82
CA GLN A 468 6.32 0.64 -15.53
C GLN A 468 7.17 -0.62 -15.27
N LEU A 469 7.29 -1.07 -14.02
CA LEU A 469 8.02 -2.31 -13.70
C LEU A 469 7.35 -3.54 -14.30
N MET A 470 6.02 -3.57 -14.32
CA MET A 470 5.26 -4.65 -14.95
C MET A 470 5.40 -4.63 -16.47
N SER A 471 5.38 -3.46 -17.12
CA SER A 471 5.61 -3.34 -18.56
C SER A 471 7.04 -3.75 -18.96
N HIS A 472 8.00 -3.55 -18.05
CA HIS A 472 9.39 -3.99 -18.20
C HIS A 472 9.60 -5.48 -17.95
N GLY A 473 8.58 -6.25 -17.57
CA GLY A 473 8.64 -7.71 -17.53
C GLY A 473 8.45 -8.37 -16.16
N PHE A 474 8.25 -7.61 -15.08
CA PHE A 474 7.81 -8.23 -13.83
C PHE A 474 6.37 -8.77 -13.95
N ASN A 475 6.13 -9.98 -13.47
CA ASN A 475 4.79 -10.57 -13.47
C ASN A 475 3.84 -9.86 -12.49
N GLN A 476 4.38 -9.39 -11.37
CA GLN A 476 3.66 -8.62 -10.38
C GLN A 476 4.64 -7.87 -9.48
N ILE A 477 4.21 -6.75 -8.90
CA ILE A 477 4.93 -6.04 -7.85
C ILE A 477 4.02 -5.90 -6.63
N TYR A 478 4.53 -6.24 -5.45
CA TYR A 478 3.87 -5.98 -4.16
C TYR A 478 4.72 -5.06 -3.31
N SER A 479 4.08 -4.30 -2.44
CA SER A 479 4.76 -3.54 -1.40
C SER A 479 4.52 -4.11 0.00
N SER A 480 5.49 -3.85 0.89
CA SER A 480 5.41 -4.16 2.32
C SER A 480 5.74 -2.89 3.10
N TYR A 481 4.89 -2.53 4.06
CA TYR A 481 5.15 -1.40 4.95
C TYR A 481 5.86 -1.89 6.21
N GLY A 482 6.88 -1.14 6.64
CA GLY A 482 7.61 -1.41 7.85
C GLY A 482 8.55 -0.28 8.22
N ALA A 483 8.98 -0.27 9.49
CA ALA A 483 9.90 0.71 10.03
C ALA A 483 10.89 0.04 10.96
N SER A 484 12.18 0.43 10.87
CA SER A 484 13.25 -0.12 11.71
C SER A 484 12.97 -0.03 13.21
N ASP A 485 12.18 0.97 13.61
CA ASP A 485 11.78 1.26 14.98
C ASP A 485 10.80 0.20 15.51
N LEU A 486 9.95 -0.32 14.61
CA LEU A 486 8.90 -1.31 14.86
C LEU A 486 9.31 -2.69 14.35
N ASP A 487 8.87 -3.10 13.18
CA ASP A 487 9.31 -4.31 12.48
C ASP A 487 9.31 -4.04 10.97
N ILE A 488 9.84 -4.97 10.18
CA ILE A 488 9.92 -4.80 8.72
C ILE A 488 8.61 -5.10 7.98
N ASN A 489 7.60 -5.66 8.66
CA ASN A 489 6.31 -6.01 8.07
C ASN A 489 5.14 -5.68 9.02
N LEU A 490 4.74 -4.41 9.00
CA LEU A 490 3.57 -3.89 9.69
C LEU A 490 2.29 -4.06 8.87
N GLY A 491 2.40 -3.98 7.54
CA GLY A 491 1.28 -4.12 6.63
C GLY A 491 1.72 -4.69 5.29
N VAL A 492 0.85 -5.50 4.69
CA VAL A 492 1.10 -6.20 3.43
C VAL A 492 0.14 -5.69 2.35
N GLU A 493 0.67 -5.52 1.14
CA GLU A 493 -0.13 -5.23 -0.04
C GLU A 493 -0.42 -6.54 -0.79
N THR A 494 -1.68 -6.75 -1.17
CA THR A 494 -2.12 -7.82 -2.06
C THR A 494 -2.80 -7.23 -3.30
N GLU A 495 -3.30 -8.09 -4.18
CA GLU A 495 -4.09 -7.68 -5.35
C GLU A 495 -5.31 -6.83 -4.98
N TYR A 496 -5.87 -7.05 -3.79
CA TYR A 496 -7.00 -6.27 -3.30
C TYR A 496 -6.62 -4.80 -3.09
N GLU A 497 -5.53 -4.54 -2.36
CA GLU A 497 -5.04 -3.19 -2.06
C GLU A 497 -4.56 -2.48 -3.33
N ILE A 498 -3.91 -3.21 -4.25
CA ILE A 498 -3.56 -2.65 -5.57
C ILE A 498 -4.84 -2.20 -6.30
N THR A 499 -5.89 -3.01 -6.27
CA THR A 499 -7.19 -2.66 -6.87
C THR A 499 -7.83 -1.45 -6.18
N VAL A 500 -7.78 -1.38 -4.84
CA VAL A 500 -8.25 -0.22 -4.07
C VAL A 500 -7.49 1.04 -4.49
N ARG A 501 -6.15 0.97 -4.61
CA ARG A 501 -5.32 2.12 -5.01
C ARG A 501 -5.62 2.58 -6.42
N LYS A 502 -5.69 1.67 -7.39
CA LYS A 502 -6.08 1.98 -8.77
C LYS A 502 -7.50 2.54 -8.85
N ALA A 503 -8.42 2.04 -8.03
CA ALA A 503 -9.77 2.58 -7.94
C ALA A 503 -9.77 4.04 -7.46
N ILE A 504 -9.02 4.35 -6.40
CA ILE A 504 -8.88 5.72 -5.86
C ILE A 504 -8.25 6.63 -6.92
N GLU A 505 -7.20 6.16 -7.57
CA GLU A 505 -6.48 6.91 -8.61
C GLU A 505 -7.38 7.29 -9.79
N ASN A 506 -8.24 6.36 -10.22
CA ASN A 506 -9.14 6.54 -11.35
C ASN A 506 -10.46 7.25 -10.99
N ASN A 507 -10.74 7.47 -9.70
CA ASN A 507 -12.00 8.05 -9.23
C ASN A 507 -11.74 9.15 -8.18
N PRO A 508 -11.52 10.41 -8.58
CA PRO A 508 -11.29 11.52 -7.64
C PRO A 508 -12.41 11.71 -6.60
N GLY A 509 -13.66 11.39 -6.98
CA GLY A 509 -14.78 11.40 -6.02
C GLY A 509 -14.61 10.36 -4.91
N LEU A 510 -14.09 9.16 -5.23
CA LEU A 510 -13.84 8.10 -4.25
C LEU A 510 -12.75 8.54 -3.27
N ALA A 511 -11.67 9.16 -3.76
CA ALA A 511 -10.62 9.74 -2.94
C ALA A 511 -11.20 10.76 -1.95
N ARG A 512 -12.02 11.69 -2.45
CA ARG A 512 -12.69 12.73 -1.65
C ARG A 512 -13.58 12.13 -0.55
N GLU A 513 -14.38 11.13 -0.89
CA GLU A 513 -15.24 10.46 0.09
C GLU A 513 -14.46 9.62 1.12
N LEU A 514 -13.28 9.10 0.76
CA LEU A 514 -12.42 8.40 1.72
C LEU A 514 -11.75 9.38 2.68
N PHE A 515 -11.01 10.36 2.14
CA PHE A 515 -10.04 11.11 2.92
C PHE A 515 -10.04 12.63 2.73
N GLY A 516 -11.02 13.18 2.01
CA GLY A 516 -11.15 14.62 1.74
C GLY A 516 -10.34 15.09 0.52
N GLU A 517 -10.33 16.40 0.29
CA GLU A 517 -9.57 17.05 -0.79
C GLU A 517 -8.08 17.22 -0.41
N ASN A 518 -7.24 17.53 -1.39
CA ASN A 518 -5.82 17.89 -1.23
C ASN A 518 -4.93 16.83 -0.55
N LYS A 519 -5.23 15.55 -0.77
CA LYS A 519 -4.37 14.42 -0.37
C LYS A 519 -4.02 13.56 -1.57
N GLY A 520 -2.73 13.28 -1.72
CA GLY A 520 -2.23 12.36 -2.75
C GLY A 520 -2.70 10.92 -2.55
N LEU A 521 -2.45 10.08 -3.55
CA LEU A 521 -2.76 8.65 -3.50
C LEU A 521 -1.96 7.95 -2.38
N PRO A 522 -2.60 7.40 -1.34
CA PRO A 522 -1.88 6.68 -0.29
C PRO A 522 -1.43 5.29 -0.75
N MET A 523 -0.42 4.77 -0.08
CA MET A 523 -0.20 3.33 -0.01
C MET A 523 -1.33 2.69 0.81
N VAL A 524 -1.72 1.45 0.50
CA VAL A 524 -2.81 0.75 1.21
C VAL A 524 -2.33 -0.65 1.59
N PHE A 525 -2.57 -1.02 2.85
CA PHE A 525 -2.14 -2.30 3.40
C PHE A 525 -3.19 -2.90 4.32
N HIS A 526 -3.41 -4.21 4.26
CA HIS A 526 -3.98 -4.89 5.42
C HIS A 526 -2.92 -4.98 6.53
N TYR A 527 -3.35 -4.81 7.78
CA TYR A 527 -2.53 -5.06 8.96
C TYR A 527 -3.28 -5.94 9.98
N ASP A 528 -2.54 -6.58 10.89
CA ASP A 528 -3.10 -7.42 11.95
C ASP A 528 -3.17 -6.64 13.28
N PRO A 529 -4.38 -6.30 13.80
CA PRO A 529 -4.55 -5.61 15.07
C PRO A 529 -3.95 -6.34 16.27
N MET A 530 -3.80 -7.67 16.19
CA MET A 530 -3.17 -8.48 17.22
C MET A 530 -1.63 -8.47 17.13
N ASN A 531 -1.05 -7.84 16.10
CA ASN A 531 0.38 -7.57 15.97
C ASN A 531 0.72 -6.10 16.26
N TYR A 532 -0.08 -5.16 15.73
CA TYR A 532 0.00 -3.73 16.05
C TYR A 532 -1.38 -3.13 16.25
N HIS A 533 -1.54 -2.39 17.33
CA HIS A 533 -2.66 -1.48 17.46
C HIS A 533 -2.26 -0.15 16.83
N VAL A 534 -3.04 0.29 15.85
CA VAL A 534 -2.79 1.51 15.09
C VAL A 534 -3.89 2.51 15.41
N GLU A 535 -3.49 3.68 15.87
CA GLU A 535 -4.35 4.84 16.06
C GLU A 535 -4.07 5.86 14.94
N CYS A 536 -5.02 6.75 14.74
CA CYS A 536 -4.89 7.91 13.88
C CYS A 536 -5.54 9.07 14.62
N ASP A 537 -4.81 10.16 14.80
CA ASP A 537 -5.37 11.38 15.39
C ASP A 537 -6.10 12.23 14.33
N ASP A 538 -6.58 13.41 14.73
CA ASP A 538 -7.35 14.30 13.85
C ASP A 538 -6.47 15.04 12.83
N GLU A 539 -5.14 14.98 12.95
CA GLU A 539 -4.15 15.53 12.02
C GLU A 539 -3.53 14.45 11.11
N ASP A 540 -4.17 13.27 11.06
CA ASP A 540 -3.74 12.09 10.32
C ASP A 540 -2.38 11.52 10.76
N ASN A 541 -1.90 11.80 11.97
CA ASN A 541 -0.69 11.15 12.48
C ASN A 541 -1.01 9.68 12.82
N LEU A 542 -0.21 8.75 12.29
CA LEU A 542 -0.30 7.35 12.67
C LEU A 542 0.52 7.08 13.93
N LEU A 543 -0.15 6.54 14.96
CA LEU A 543 0.48 6.12 16.20
C LEU A 543 0.39 4.61 16.35
N PHE A 544 1.48 3.99 16.77
CA PHE A 544 1.60 2.54 16.79
C PHE A 544 1.89 2.03 18.19
N THR A 545 1.12 1.03 18.62
CA THR A 545 1.43 0.24 19.80
C THR A 545 1.75 -1.19 19.40
N CYS A 546 2.97 -1.66 19.69
CA CYS A 546 3.32 -3.06 19.55
C CYS A 546 2.50 -3.88 20.54
N THR A 547 1.69 -4.83 20.06
CA THR A 547 0.76 -5.59 20.91
C THR A 547 1.33 -6.94 21.35
N ARG A 548 2.45 -7.38 20.77
CA ARG A 548 3.11 -8.66 21.11
C ARG A 548 3.87 -8.59 22.45
N ASN A 549 3.87 -9.69 23.19
CA ASN A 549 4.50 -9.83 24.52
C ASN A 549 5.93 -10.38 24.49
N ASP A 550 6.47 -10.68 23.31
CA ASP A 550 7.82 -11.20 23.09
C ASP A 550 8.86 -10.10 22.85
N ARG A 551 8.40 -8.85 22.70
CA ARG A 551 9.21 -7.68 22.41
C ARG A 551 9.77 -7.08 23.69
N SER A 552 11.10 -7.03 23.80
CA SER A 552 11.78 -6.49 24.99
C SER A 552 11.64 -4.99 25.15
N SER A 553 11.63 -4.25 24.04
CA SER A 553 11.46 -2.80 24.00
C SER A 553 10.05 -2.46 23.50
N SER A 554 9.13 -2.31 24.45
CA SER A 554 7.74 -1.96 24.14
C SER A 554 7.66 -0.58 23.50
N ARG A 555 6.81 -0.46 22.48
CA ARG A 555 6.51 0.80 21.77
C ARG A 555 5.03 1.05 21.98
N ILE A 556 4.69 2.07 22.76
CA ILE A 556 3.32 2.39 23.16
C ILE A 556 3.00 3.77 22.63
N ARG A 557 1.95 3.87 21.81
CA ARG A 557 1.57 5.10 21.10
C ARG A 557 2.78 5.78 20.45
N TYR A 558 3.55 4.98 19.72
CA TYR A 558 4.80 5.40 19.11
C TYR A 558 4.53 6.10 17.79
N ASP A 559 4.97 7.34 17.70
CA ASP A 559 4.91 8.17 16.51
C ASP A 559 6.09 7.88 15.58
N LEU A 560 5.79 7.35 14.39
CA LEU A 560 6.77 7.12 13.33
C LEU A 560 7.03 8.36 12.47
N GLY A 561 6.23 9.40 12.61
CA GLY A 561 6.16 10.58 11.74
C GLY A 561 5.44 10.33 10.41
N ASP A 562 4.79 9.17 10.24
CA ASP A 562 4.03 8.84 9.03
C ASP A 562 2.58 9.34 9.15
N LYS A 563 2.09 10.01 8.11
CA LYS A 563 0.69 10.40 7.97
C LYS A 563 -0.13 9.27 7.35
N GLY A 564 -1.36 9.08 7.82
CA GLY A 564 -2.23 8.02 7.36
C GLY A 564 -3.60 7.97 8.03
N ARG A 565 -4.42 7.01 7.59
CA ARG A 565 -5.72 6.68 8.17
C ARG A 565 -5.88 5.17 8.25
N VAL A 566 -6.71 4.72 9.16
CA VAL A 566 -7.09 3.30 9.30
C VAL A 566 -8.54 3.15 8.93
N TYR A 567 -8.98 2.12 8.21
CA TYR A 567 -10.39 1.89 7.89
C TYR A 567 -10.79 0.46 8.18
N ALA A 568 -12.07 0.28 8.53
CA ALA A 568 -12.68 -1.04 8.46
C ALA A 568 -12.76 -1.49 7.00
N SER A 569 -12.55 -2.78 6.76
CA SER A 569 -12.54 -3.34 5.41
C SER A 569 -13.92 -3.19 4.76
N SER A 570 -14.99 -3.39 5.54
CA SER A 570 -16.35 -3.28 5.05
C SER A 570 -16.72 -1.86 4.60
N ASP A 571 -16.24 -0.81 5.27
CA ASP A 571 -16.53 0.56 4.88
C ASP A 571 -15.86 0.91 3.53
N VAL A 572 -14.61 0.45 3.32
CA VAL A 572 -13.93 0.58 2.02
C VAL A 572 -14.65 -0.23 0.94
N GLN A 573 -15.07 -1.47 1.22
CA GLN A 573 -15.84 -2.27 0.27
C GLN A 573 -17.19 -1.63 -0.10
N GLY A 574 -17.91 -1.09 0.88
CA GLY A 574 -19.18 -0.40 0.66
C GLY A 574 -19.00 0.85 -0.20
N LEU A 575 -17.93 1.60 0.03
CA LEU A 575 -17.62 2.78 -0.78
C LEU A 575 -17.17 2.39 -2.20
N LEU A 576 -16.32 1.38 -2.37
CA LEU A 576 -15.97 0.85 -3.70
C LEU A 576 -17.22 0.40 -4.47
N ALA A 577 -18.16 -0.30 -3.81
CA ALA A 577 -19.40 -0.74 -4.43
C ALA A 577 -20.24 0.45 -4.94
N LYS A 578 -20.26 1.59 -4.23
CA LYS A 578 -20.94 2.82 -4.67
C LYS A 578 -20.38 3.35 -6.01
N TYR A 579 -19.10 3.10 -6.28
CA TYR A 579 -18.42 3.42 -7.55
C TYR A 579 -18.46 2.27 -8.57
N GLY A 580 -19.25 1.21 -8.32
CA GLY A 580 -19.37 0.06 -9.22
C GLY A 580 -18.20 -0.94 -9.14
N ILE A 581 -17.41 -0.88 -8.07
CA ILE A 581 -16.21 -1.72 -7.89
C ILE A 581 -16.51 -2.76 -6.79
N PHE A 582 -16.67 -4.02 -7.20
CA PHE A 582 -17.16 -5.10 -6.32
C PHE A 582 -16.08 -6.10 -5.92
N GLN A 583 -14.85 -5.61 -5.70
CA GLN A 583 -13.73 -6.45 -5.27
C GLN A 583 -13.86 -6.83 -3.79
N LYS A 584 -13.60 -8.10 -3.46
CA LYS A 584 -13.60 -8.60 -2.07
C LYS A 584 -12.19 -8.96 -1.60
N PRO A 585 -11.82 -8.62 -0.36
CA PRO A 585 -10.52 -9.01 0.19
C PRO A 585 -10.50 -10.49 0.58
N LYS A 586 -9.30 -11.06 0.73
CA LYS A 586 -9.13 -12.43 1.26
C LYS A 586 -9.49 -12.55 2.75
N THR A 587 -9.39 -11.44 3.50
CA THR A 587 -9.69 -11.35 4.93
C THR A 587 -10.32 -9.99 5.23
N ASN A 588 -11.17 -9.91 6.26
CA ASN A 588 -11.72 -8.64 6.75
C ASN A 588 -10.81 -7.98 7.80
N LEU A 589 -9.50 -8.18 7.70
CA LEU A 589 -8.56 -7.38 8.49
C LEU A 589 -8.75 -5.89 8.15
N PRO A 590 -8.46 -4.98 9.07
CA PRO A 590 -8.55 -3.55 8.78
C PRO A 590 -7.45 -3.11 7.81
N LEU A 591 -7.73 -2.01 7.11
CA LEU A 591 -6.84 -1.40 6.13
C LEU A 591 -6.15 -0.18 6.74
N MET A 592 -4.86 -0.04 6.46
CA MET A 592 -4.05 1.12 6.80
C MET A 592 -3.65 1.83 5.51
N PHE A 593 -4.03 3.10 5.41
CA PHE A 593 -3.73 4.01 4.32
C PHE A 593 -2.58 4.90 4.79
N VAL A 594 -1.46 4.88 4.06
CA VAL A 594 -0.22 5.54 4.47
C VAL A 594 0.21 6.51 3.38
N TRP A 595 0.22 7.81 3.68
CA TRP A 595 0.85 8.84 2.85
C TRP A 595 2.36 8.93 3.11
N GLY A 596 2.80 8.39 4.25
CA GLY A 596 4.19 8.41 4.69
C GLY A 596 4.53 9.71 5.43
N ARG A 597 5.80 9.91 5.73
CA ARG A 597 6.30 11.19 6.26
C ARG A 597 6.13 12.29 5.24
N ASP A 598 6.07 13.54 5.67
CA ASP A 598 6.08 14.70 4.78
C ASP A 598 7.28 14.61 3.81
N SER A 599 6.99 14.06 2.63
CA SER A 599 7.76 14.15 1.39
C SER A 599 7.11 15.20 0.49
N THR A 600 6.37 16.08 1.14
CA THR A 600 5.69 17.24 0.62
C THR A 600 6.62 18.43 0.80
N VAL A 601 6.80 19.20 -0.26
CA VAL A 601 7.44 20.51 -0.18
C VAL A 601 6.38 21.59 -0.34
N VAL A 602 6.63 22.76 0.22
CA VAL A 602 5.71 23.90 0.13
C VAL A 602 6.23 24.87 -0.94
N PHE A 603 5.35 25.28 -1.85
CA PHE A 603 5.59 26.36 -2.79
C PHE A 603 4.49 27.42 -2.64
N ASN A 604 4.83 28.60 -2.11
CA ASN A 604 3.88 29.70 -1.86
C ASN A 604 2.60 29.25 -1.10
N GLY A 605 2.74 28.28 -0.18
CA GLY A 605 1.63 27.70 0.58
C GLY A 605 0.89 26.55 -0.11
N ALA A 606 1.25 26.16 -1.34
CA ALA A 606 0.80 24.92 -1.95
C ALA A 606 1.68 23.74 -1.54
N ASN A 607 1.06 22.64 -1.15
CA ASN A 607 1.71 21.38 -0.81
C ASN A 607 1.93 20.55 -2.07
N LEU A 608 3.18 20.28 -2.43
CA LEU A 608 3.57 19.42 -3.55
C LEU A 608 4.15 18.11 -3.04
N ALA A 609 3.44 17.01 -3.27
CA ALA A 609 3.89 15.69 -2.83
C ALA A 609 4.87 15.05 -3.83
N PHE A 610 5.87 14.32 -3.33
CA PHE A 610 6.82 13.61 -4.20
C PHE A 610 6.14 12.63 -5.18
N THR A 611 5.03 12.00 -4.77
CA THR A 611 4.26 11.10 -5.64
C THR A 611 3.62 11.81 -6.83
N GLU A 612 3.30 13.10 -6.71
CA GLU A 612 2.78 13.93 -7.81
C GLU A 612 3.90 14.25 -8.81
N LEU A 613 5.10 14.57 -8.31
CA LEU A 613 6.30 14.69 -9.13
C LEU A 613 6.61 13.40 -9.89
N GLU A 614 6.50 12.23 -9.23
CA GLU A 614 6.67 10.96 -9.92
C GLU A 614 5.68 10.79 -11.07
N ARG A 615 4.40 11.10 -10.82
CA ARG A 615 3.33 10.96 -11.82
C ARG A 615 3.51 11.94 -12.97
N ALA A 616 3.88 13.19 -12.70
CA ALA A 616 4.14 14.17 -13.74
C ALA A 616 5.26 13.70 -14.70
N ILE A 617 6.34 13.12 -14.16
CA ILE A 617 7.45 12.57 -14.96
C ILE A 617 7.02 11.31 -15.72
N THR A 618 6.33 10.37 -15.08
CA THR A 618 5.97 9.09 -15.71
C THR A 618 4.87 9.24 -16.77
N THR A 619 4.05 10.29 -16.70
CA THR A 619 3.03 10.60 -17.73
C THR A 619 3.57 11.46 -18.87
N ASP A 620 4.86 11.78 -18.87
CA ASP A 620 5.56 12.45 -19.96
C ASP A 620 6.44 11.44 -20.70
N GLU A 621 6.16 11.17 -21.98
CA GLU A 621 6.88 10.13 -22.74
C GLU A 621 8.38 10.40 -22.90
N THR A 622 8.81 11.66 -22.84
CA THR A 622 10.20 12.06 -23.02
C THR A 622 10.94 11.98 -21.69
N LEU A 623 10.38 12.59 -20.64
CA LEU A 623 10.96 12.56 -19.30
C LEU A 623 10.95 11.14 -18.71
N GLU A 624 9.93 10.33 -18.96
CA GLU A 624 9.85 8.95 -18.49
C GLU A 624 11.02 8.09 -19.00
N LYS A 625 11.41 8.30 -20.25
CA LYS A 625 12.56 7.63 -20.90
C LYS A 625 13.90 8.19 -20.46
N LYS A 626 13.99 9.48 -20.18
CA LYS A 626 15.26 10.17 -19.89
C LYS A 626 15.61 10.21 -18.41
N VAL A 627 14.62 10.33 -17.52
CA VAL A 627 14.84 10.56 -16.09
C VAL A 627 14.86 9.26 -15.31
N LEU A 628 15.91 9.08 -14.51
CA LEU A 628 16.10 7.94 -13.64
C LEU A 628 15.75 8.23 -12.19
N LYS A 629 16.32 9.30 -11.62
CA LYS A 629 16.06 9.71 -10.24
C LYS A 629 15.53 11.12 -10.20
N LYS A 630 14.77 11.44 -9.16
CA LYS A 630 14.21 12.78 -8.95
C LYS A 630 14.16 13.15 -7.49
N ALA A 631 14.26 14.43 -7.16
CA ALA A 631 14.14 14.92 -5.80
C ALA A 631 13.64 16.37 -5.82
N PHE A 632 13.10 16.81 -4.69
CA PHE A 632 12.96 18.23 -4.42
C PHE A 632 14.20 18.75 -3.70
N TYR A 633 14.51 20.02 -3.91
CA TYR A 633 15.49 20.76 -3.11
C TYR A 633 14.86 22.05 -2.62
N THR A 634 14.85 22.24 -1.30
CA THR A 634 14.29 23.42 -0.65
C THR A 634 15.40 24.18 0.05
N TYR A 635 15.46 25.49 -0.15
CA TYR A 635 16.45 26.37 0.47
C TYR A 635 15.88 27.76 0.71
N GLN A 636 16.52 28.53 1.58
CA GLN A 636 16.23 29.96 1.71
C GLN A 636 17.24 30.75 0.87
N ASP A 637 16.75 31.68 0.06
CA ASP A 637 17.62 32.61 -0.67
C ASP A 637 18.22 33.67 0.26
N THR A 638 19.02 34.60 -0.30
CA THR A 638 19.68 35.67 0.46
C THR A 638 18.70 36.60 1.17
N ASP A 639 17.45 36.64 0.72
CA ASP A 639 16.41 37.52 1.22
C ASP A 639 15.53 36.78 2.26
N GLY A 640 15.88 35.52 2.57
CA GLY A 640 15.18 34.66 3.51
C GLY A 640 13.91 34.02 2.92
N SER A 641 13.67 34.16 1.62
CA SER A 641 12.51 33.57 0.95
C SER A 641 12.74 32.08 0.70
N GLU A 642 11.76 31.25 1.03
CA GLU A 642 11.80 29.84 0.69
C GLU A 642 11.71 29.65 -0.84
N LYS A 643 12.64 28.87 -1.37
CA LYS A 643 12.74 28.50 -2.78
C LYS A 643 12.66 26.98 -2.93
N LEU A 644 12.13 26.58 -4.08
CA LEU A 644 11.98 25.19 -4.48
C LEU A 644 12.66 24.95 -5.83
N GLU A 645 13.50 23.92 -5.90
CA GLU A 645 13.96 23.33 -7.15
C GLU A 645 13.48 21.87 -7.27
N ILE A 646 13.30 21.43 -8.50
CA ILE A 646 13.05 20.05 -8.89
C ILE A 646 14.32 19.51 -9.55
N TRP A 647 14.93 18.51 -8.95
CA TRP A 647 16.15 17.87 -9.45
C TRP A 647 15.82 16.57 -10.17
N LEU A 648 16.38 16.40 -11.38
CA LEU A 648 16.19 15.25 -12.25
C LEU A 648 17.57 14.69 -12.64
N GLU A 649 17.86 13.45 -12.30
CA GLU A 649 19.06 12.75 -12.79
C GLU A 649 18.70 11.88 -13.99
N LEU A 650 19.47 12.04 -15.06
CA LEU A 650 19.25 11.32 -16.31
C LEU A 650 19.71 9.84 -16.24
N ASN A 651 19.15 9.02 -17.13
CA ASN A 651 19.62 7.66 -17.41
C ASN A 651 21.06 7.67 -17.94
N ASP A 652 21.71 6.51 -17.86
CA ASP A 652 23.08 6.37 -18.36
C ASP A 652 23.14 6.60 -19.87
N GLY A 653 24.16 7.32 -20.33
CA GLY A 653 24.33 7.70 -21.74
C GLY A 653 23.40 8.80 -22.28
N GLU A 654 22.49 9.35 -21.46
CA GLU A 654 21.67 10.49 -21.87
C GLU A 654 22.47 11.81 -21.77
N GLU A 655 22.45 12.60 -22.83
CA GLU A 655 23.02 13.95 -22.83
C GLU A 655 22.12 14.94 -22.10
N LEU A 656 22.73 15.99 -21.54
CA LEU A 656 22.00 17.09 -20.92
C LEU A 656 21.11 17.79 -21.97
N PRO A 657 19.91 18.24 -21.60
CA PRO A 657 19.06 19.01 -22.50
C PRO A 657 19.79 20.28 -22.97
N ASN A 658 19.73 20.57 -24.27
CA ASN A 658 20.13 21.88 -24.78
C ASN A 658 19.12 22.96 -24.35
N GLU A 659 19.40 24.25 -24.60
CA GLU A 659 18.55 25.36 -24.11
C GLU A 659 17.07 25.22 -24.50
N GLN A 660 16.78 24.85 -25.75
CA GLN A 660 15.41 24.66 -26.23
C GLN A 660 14.72 23.48 -25.54
N GLN A 661 15.41 22.34 -25.44
CA GLN A 661 14.88 21.15 -24.77
C GLN A 661 14.67 21.40 -23.28
N LEU A 662 15.55 22.17 -22.65
CA LEU A 662 15.48 22.48 -21.24
C LEU A 662 14.22 23.28 -20.90
N GLU A 663 13.87 24.25 -21.75
CA GLU A 663 12.61 24.99 -21.66
C GLU A 663 11.40 24.08 -21.89
N GLU A 664 11.40 23.30 -22.98
CA GLU A 664 10.31 22.38 -23.33
C GLU A 664 10.03 21.37 -22.20
N TYR A 665 11.07 20.73 -21.68
CA TYR A 665 10.97 19.72 -20.64
C TYR A 665 10.51 20.33 -19.30
N SER A 666 10.97 21.54 -18.98
CA SER A 666 10.55 22.26 -17.77
C SER A 666 9.08 22.69 -17.87
N HIS A 667 8.65 23.16 -19.05
CA HIS A 667 7.25 23.48 -19.33
C HIS A 667 6.35 22.27 -19.15
N SER A 668 6.68 21.16 -19.83
CA SER A 668 5.84 19.95 -19.76
C SER A 668 5.70 19.45 -18.31
N LEU A 669 6.81 19.40 -17.56
CA LEU A 669 6.80 18.97 -16.17
C LEU A 669 5.92 19.87 -15.28
N LEU A 670 6.12 21.19 -15.35
CA LEU A 670 5.39 22.14 -14.53
C LEU A 670 3.90 22.21 -14.92
N ASN A 671 3.57 22.10 -16.21
CA ASN A 671 2.19 22.00 -16.68
C ASN A 671 1.49 20.76 -16.11
N LYS A 672 2.14 19.59 -16.16
CA LYS A 672 1.58 18.37 -15.58
C LYS A 672 1.38 18.50 -14.08
N LEU A 673 2.33 19.10 -13.36
CA LEU A 673 2.17 19.36 -11.92
C LEU A 673 0.99 20.28 -11.60
N VAL A 674 0.83 21.38 -12.36
CA VAL A 674 -0.32 22.29 -12.26
C VAL A 674 -1.64 21.54 -12.51
N ASN A 675 -1.67 20.62 -13.47
CA ASN A 675 -2.88 19.86 -13.78
C ASN A 675 -3.17 18.73 -12.79
N LEU A 676 -2.16 18.21 -12.09
CA LEU A 676 -2.30 17.21 -11.04
C LEU A 676 -2.69 17.81 -9.69
N ASN A 677 -2.23 19.02 -9.37
CA ASN A 677 -2.37 19.63 -8.05
C ASN A 677 -3.05 21.01 -8.13
N GLN A 678 -4.30 21.08 -7.64
CA GLN A 678 -5.14 22.28 -7.71
C GLN A 678 -4.63 23.42 -6.83
N ASP A 679 -4.01 23.12 -5.68
CA ASP A 679 -3.42 24.15 -4.82
C ASP A 679 -2.19 24.77 -5.49
N PHE A 680 -1.35 23.95 -6.11
CA PHE A 680 -0.19 24.42 -6.88
C PHE A 680 -0.64 25.27 -8.07
N ARG A 681 -1.66 24.81 -8.81
CA ARG A 681 -2.30 25.60 -9.87
C ARG A 681 -2.74 26.97 -9.37
N TYR A 682 -3.48 27.01 -8.26
CA TYR A 682 -3.98 28.25 -7.68
C TYR A 682 -2.85 29.22 -7.29
N GLN A 683 -1.74 28.71 -6.75
CA GLN A 683 -0.60 29.56 -6.43
C GLN A 683 0.12 30.08 -7.69
N VAL A 684 0.26 29.24 -8.72
CA VAL A 684 0.86 29.66 -10.01
C VAL A 684 -0.02 30.69 -10.73
N GLU A 685 -1.34 30.55 -10.68
CA GLU A 685 -2.30 31.50 -11.27
C GLU A 685 -2.21 32.91 -10.67
N LYS A 686 -1.79 33.02 -9.41
CA LYS A 686 -1.63 34.29 -8.70
C LYS A 686 -0.31 35.01 -8.95
N LEU A 687 0.65 34.34 -9.59
CA LEU A 687 1.92 34.96 -9.91
C LEU A 687 1.77 35.93 -11.09
N ASP A 688 2.52 37.02 -11.03
CA ASP A 688 2.63 37.96 -12.14
C ASP A 688 3.23 37.25 -13.37
N GLU A 689 2.80 37.64 -14.57
CA GLU A 689 3.33 37.11 -15.82
C GLU A 689 4.86 37.31 -15.87
N GLY A 690 5.60 36.28 -16.28
CA GLY A 690 7.07 36.31 -16.30
C GLY A 690 7.75 35.96 -14.97
N THR A 691 7.00 35.79 -13.87
CA THR A 691 7.58 35.36 -12.59
C THR A 691 8.23 33.99 -12.75
N PRO A 692 9.51 33.79 -12.36
CA PRO A 692 10.14 32.47 -12.42
C PRO A 692 9.42 31.44 -11.55
N LEU A 693 9.05 30.32 -12.16
CA LEU A 693 8.52 29.14 -11.48
C LEU A 693 9.65 28.30 -10.84
N PRO A 694 9.34 27.26 -10.05
CA PRO A 694 10.36 26.38 -9.47
C PRO A 694 11.38 25.92 -10.51
N VAL A 695 12.66 26.04 -10.18
CA VAL A 695 13.77 25.69 -11.09
C VAL A 695 13.74 24.19 -11.35
N VAL A 696 13.81 23.78 -12.62
CA VAL A 696 14.02 22.38 -13.00
C VAL A 696 15.49 22.20 -13.36
N ARG A 697 16.16 21.27 -12.69
CA ARG A 697 17.59 21.02 -12.82
C ARG A 697 17.85 19.59 -13.27
N PHE A 698 18.63 19.44 -14.34
CA PHE A 698 19.03 18.16 -14.90
C PHE A 698 20.49 17.86 -14.60
N TYR A 699 20.76 16.65 -14.12
CA TYR A 699 22.09 16.14 -13.84
C TYR A 699 22.44 14.99 -14.78
N LYS A 700 23.69 14.95 -15.24
CA LYS A 700 24.26 13.74 -15.83
C LYS A 700 24.26 12.61 -14.80
N ARG A 701 24.25 11.38 -15.32
CA ARG A 701 24.29 10.16 -14.51
C ARG A 701 25.46 10.21 -13.53
N ASN A 702 25.18 9.89 -12.26
CA ASN A 702 26.16 9.88 -11.14
C ASN A 702 26.72 11.25 -10.72
N GLN A 703 26.16 12.36 -11.22
CA GLN A 703 26.65 13.72 -10.89
C GLN A 703 25.74 14.47 -9.92
N SER A 704 24.58 13.91 -9.54
CA SER A 704 23.67 14.54 -8.59
C SER A 704 23.93 14.08 -7.14
N PRO A 705 23.53 14.87 -6.13
CA PRO A 705 23.45 14.39 -4.74
C PRO A 705 22.47 13.23 -4.54
N ILE A 706 21.55 13.02 -5.49
CA ILE A 706 20.61 11.88 -5.53
C ILE A 706 21.37 10.59 -5.89
N SER A 707 22.55 10.71 -6.49
CA SER A 707 23.46 9.61 -6.74
C SER A 707 24.22 9.19 -5.50
N GLU A 708 23.62 8.26 -4.76
CA GLU A 708 24.36 7.48 -3.78
C GLU A 708 25.36 6.54 -4.47
N ALA A 709 26.53 6.35 -3.85
CA ALA A 709 27.49 5.32 -4.22
C ALA A 709 26.78 3.96 -4.36
N GLY A 710 26.61 3.48 -5.60
CA GLY A 710 26.18 2.11 -5.91
C GLY A 710 24.71 1.75 -5.65
N GLY A 711 23.79 2.70 -5.45
CA GLY A 711 22.37 2.38 -5.21
C GLY A 711 22.13 1.58 -3.91
N HIS A 712 23.06 1.70 -2.96
CA HIS A 712 23.09 0.90 -1.74
C HIS A 712 22.13 1.38 -0.64
N ARG A 713 21.42 2.50 -0.76
CA ARG A 713 20.41 2.92 0.24
C ARG A 713 19.16 3.54 -0.40
N LYS A 714 18.20 3.84 0.48
CA LYS A 714 16.94 4.54 0.18
C LYS A 714 17.25 5.94 -0.35
N GLN A 715 16.86 6.23 -1.59
CA GLN A 715 16.91 7.57 -2.19
C GLN A 715 16.27 8.62 -1.27
N VAL A 716 17.00 9.72 -1.07
CA VAL A 716 16.53 10.94 -0.41
C VAL A 716 15.61 11.71 -1.37
N LEU A 717 14.41 12.08 -0.91
CA LEU A 717 13.37 12.69 -1.74
C LEU A 717 13.36 14.22 -1.66
N ILE A 718 13.82 14.78 -0.54
CA ILE A 718 13.90 16.22 -0.29
C ILE A 718 15.30 16.53 0.23
N PHE A 719 16.00 17.45 -0.41
CA PHE A 719 17.30 17.94 0.02
C PHE A 719 17.19 19.31 0.67
N GLN A 720 17.94 19.51 1.75
CA GLN A 720 18.04 20.74 2.53
C GLN A 720 19.48 20.94 3.01
N LYS A 721 20.01 22.16 2.80
CA LYS A 721 21.32 22.54 3.35
C LYS A 721 21.31 22.47 4.88
N GLY A 722 22.36 21.90 5.45
CA GLY A 722 22.53 21.75 6.90
C GLY A 722 21.74 20.60 7.53
N VAL A 723 20.92 19.90 6.75
CA VAL A 723 20.14 18.74 7.21
C VAL A 723 20.69 17.46 6.62
N ASN A 724 20.63 17.32 5.30
CA ASN A 724 21.10 16.15 4.56
C ASN A 724 21.99 16.52 3.36
N LEU A 725 22.23 17.82 3.16
CA LEU A 725 23.20 18.36 2.22
C LEU A 725 24.19 19.25 3.01
N PRO A 726 25.50 19.18 2.74
CA PRO A 726 26.47 20.08 3.38
C PRO A 726 26.10 21.56 3.20
N ASN A 727 26.34 22.40 4.22
CA ASN A 727 26.04 23.84 4.15
C ASN A 727 26.80 24.53 3.00
N ASP A 728 28.01 24.06 2.74
CA ASP A 728 28.95 24.52 1.73
C ASP A 728 28.82 23.78 0.39
N TYR A 729 27.77 22.96 0.20
CA TYR A 729 27.56 22.22 -1.05
C TYR A 729 27.55 23.15 -2.26
N GLN A 730 28.39 22.78 -3.24
CA GLN A 730 28.50 23.43 -4.54
C GLN A 730 27.88 22.53 -5.61
N PHE A 731 27.11 23.14 -6.52
CA PHE A 731 26.57 22.42 -7.67
C PHE A 731 27.69 22.00 -8.64
N PRO A 732 27.53 20.89 -9.36
CA PRO A 732 28.42 20.52 -10.46
C PRO A 732 28.48 21.62 -11.53
N ASP A 733 29.52 21.59 -12.35
CA ASP A 733 29.67 22.50 -13.48
C ASP A 733 28.59 22.29 -14.57
N LYS A 734 28.59 23.19 -15.57
CA LYS A 734 27.63 23.18 -16.67
C LYS A 734 27.73 21.95 -17.59
N GLU A 735 28.86 21.24 -17.59
CA GLU A 735 29.03 20.02 -18.38
C GLU A 735 28.34 18.82 -17.72
N GLN A 736 28.16 18.89 -16.39
CA GLN A 736 27.54 17.85 -15.57
C GLN A 736 26.11 18.19 -15.12
N CYS A 737 25.71 19.46 -15.14
CA CYS A 737 24.41 19.91 -14.66
C CYS A 737 23.91 21.19 -15.37
N VAL A 738 22.65 21.19 -15.81
CA VAL A 738 21.96 22.38 -16.38
C VAL A 738 20.65 22.65 -15.64
N GLN A 739 20.17 23.89 -15.67
CA GLN A 739 18.97 24.32 -14.96
C GLN A 739 18.17 25.34 -15.76
N TYR A 740 16.86 25.37 -15.55
CA TYR A 740 15.98 26.37 -16.15
C TYR A 740 14.86 26.77 -15.21
N ALA A 741 14.61 28.06 -15.14
CA ALA A 741 13.53 28.65 -14.39
C ALA A 741 12.48 29.15 -15.38
N LEU A 742 11.45 28.34 -15.62
CA LEU A 742 10.41 28.66 -16.58
C LEU A 742 9.67 29.93 -16.12
N PRO A 743 9.59 30.99 -16.95
CA PRO A 743 8.76 32.14 -16.63
C PRO A 743 7.29 31.72 -16.63
N LYS A 744 6.53 32.17 -15.65
CA LYS A 744 5.08 31.94 -15.64
C LYS A 744 4.49 32.50 -16.92
N SER A 745 3.70 31.69 -17.60
CA SER A 745 2.94 32.08 -18.78
C SER A 745 1.50 31.54 -18.74
N GLY A 746 0.60 32.07 -19.57
CA GLY A 746 -0.71 31.45 -19.77
C GLY A 746 -0.64 30.02 -20.33
N GLU A 747 0.47 29.64 -20.96
CA GLU A 747 0.64 28.33 -21.60
C GLU A 747 0.89 27.21 -20.60
N VAL A 748 1.67 27.45 -19.54
CA VAL A 748 1.92 26.45 -18.48
C VAL A 748 0.63 26.10 -17.71
N LEU A 749 -0.39 26.96 -17.76
CA LEU A 749 -1.69 26.76 -17.11
C LEU A 749 -2.74 26.08 -18.00
N ARG A 750 -2.43 25.79 -19.27
CA ARG A 750 -3.39 25.15 -20.18
C ARG A 750 -3.67 23.71 -19.73
N ASN A 751 -4.95 23.33 -19.74
CA ASN A 751 -5.35 21.95 -19.58
C ASN A 751 -5.00 21.20 -20.87
N GLU A 752 -3.80 20.65 -20.94
CA GLU A 752 -3.54 19.61 -21.92
C GLU A 752 -4.26 18.37 -21.44
N SER A 753 -5.27 17.93 -22.21
CA SER A 753 -5.98 16.70 -21.92
C SER A 753 -4.98 15.56 -21.84
N VAL A 754 -4.70 15.08 -20.62
CA VAL A 754 -4.08 13.78 -20.36
C VAL A 754 -5.09 12.72 -20.77
N ASN A 755 -5.33 12.55 -22.07
CA ASN A 755 -6.28 11.56 -22.59
C ASN A 755 -5.84 11.05 -23.97
N GLY A 756 -5.02 9.99 -23.94
CA GLY A 756 -5.12 8.88 -24.89
C GLY A 756 -6.11 7.79 -24.41
N ALA A 757 -6.94 8.09 -23.40
CA ALA A 757 -7.88 7.15 -22.80
C ALA A 757 -9.33 7.64 -23.00
N ASN A 758 -9.87 7.44 -24.20
CA ASN A 758 -11.31 7.47 -24.40
C ASN A 758 -11.92 6.27 -23.66
N TYR A 759 -12.65 6.50 -22.57
CA TYR A 759 -13.50 5.48 -21.95
C TYR A 759 -14.93 6.00 -21.78
N ILE A 760 -15.84 5.27 -22.43
CA ILE A 760 -17.29 5.23 -22.20
C ILE A 760 -17.55 4.47 -20.91
#